data_AF-A0A7X9AL93-F1
#
_entry.id   AF-A0A7X9AL93-F1
#
_cell.length_a   1.000
_cell.length_b   1.000
_cell.length_c   1.000
_cell.angle_alpha   90.00
_cell.angle_beta   90.00
_cell.angle_gamma   90.00
#
_symmetry.space_group_name_H-M   'P 1'
#
loop_
_entity.id
_entity.type
_entity.pdbx_description
1 polymer ?
#
loop_
_entity_poly.entity_id
_entity_poly.type
_entity_poly.pdbx_seq_one_letter_code
_entity_poly.pdbx_strand_id
1 'polypeptide(L)'
;NYAESLYNEHHEKYPHWVIYGRETASTIQSRGIYHFPANVVVMTHEDEQCSSLDNCATAWGAKNAQYNIIEDRDAKFCLGQYIWTGFDYIGEPTPYFTKNSYFGQIDTAGFKKDNFYLYQSAWTDYKKNPMVHILPYWDFNEGQIIDVIVYSNAPKVELFFNGDSMGVREIDHVRGRQLSGRWKLPYRKGVLEVVAYDENGSIIATDTQGSFGDAARIVLKPDKTIMKADGLDMIFVEISMADSDGIPVANANNRVEVTVTGAGRLVGLDNGDSTDYDQYKGTSRRLFSGKLLAMVAAKQEPGEIRFSISSPGLKTEELVFMAEPCEKIPGVSARTENYKSEPNDEVPIRKIELTCHGTRHLDRENPTARVTARLLPGNATYDEIEWKAVTVFGIVTNIAKVEAYGTEAVVTALGDGEFRLRCIARNGRKTPQIVTELEFEISGFGTTVTDPYEFVSAGLYNAGTATLRSGLLGGVQIPGDEMEYVGFRGLDFGDYGSDEITIPIYHLGDDPVPVEIWEGVPGEEGAELILRTIYHKKCIYITYQPETYRLPRRLKGITTLSIGAGNRVNIQGFRFTRYEKAYQKLYAAENSRIYGDSYTLAGDAVEKIGNNVTLEFDNMDFGGTGFSKLVICGRSRNDVNTVHIHFVSQDEEIVQIVEVPYSDGYMEHEFRLDSVEGMKKVSFTFLPGSSFDFRWFRFIK
;
A
#
# COMPACT_ATOMS: atom_id res chain seq x y z
N ASN A 1 4.81 8.77 27.07
CA ASN A 1 5.04 8.61 25.63
C ASN A 1 3.70 8.40 24.97
N TYR A 2 3.40 9.11 23.88
CA TYR A 2 2.22 8.89 23.02
C TYR A 2 0.88 8.81 23.77
N ALA A 3 0.71 9.69 24.76
CA ALA A 3 -0.40 9.65 25.71
C ALA A 3 -1.08 11.02 25.85
N GLU A 4 -1.02 11.82 24.80
CA GLU A 4 -1.58 13.17 24.73
C GLU A 4 -3.09 13.16 25.07
N SER A 5 -3.81 12.12 24.62
CA SER A 5 -5.23 11.91 24.94
C SER A 5 -5.52 11.69 26.43
N LEU A 6 -4.52 11.29 27.22
CA LEU A 6 -4.66 11.02 28.66
C LEU A 6 -4.21 12.21 29.52
N TYR A 7 -3.69 13.29 28.93
CA TYR A 7 -3.11 14.41 29.69
C TYR A 7 -4.12 15.01 30.67
N ASN A 8 -5.32 15.34 30.21
CA ASN A 8 -6.36 15.95 31.05
C ASN A 8 -6.84 15.00 32.14
N GLU A 9 -7.17 13.75 31.79
CA GLU A 9 -7.62 12.73 32.76
C GLU A 9 -6.57 12.51 33.86
N HIS A 10 -5.31 12.33 33.47
CA HIS A 10 -4.23 12.11 34.43
C HIS A 10 -3.95 13.34 35.29
N HIS A 11 -4.06 14.55 34.74
CA HIS A 11 -3.90 15.78 35.53
C HIS A 11 -5.01 15.94 36.57
N GLU A 12 -6.26 15.69 36.19
CA GLU A 12 -7.40 15.74 37.11
C GLU A 12 -7.27 14.69 38.22
N LYS A 13 -6.88 13.46 37.86
CA LYS A 13 -6.73 12.34 38.80
C LYS A 13 -5.50 12.49 39.71
N TYR A 14 -4.43 13.07 39.19
CA TYR A 14 -3.16 13.22 39.88
C TYR A 14 -2.66 14.67 39.79
N PRO A 15 -3.32 15.63 40.49
CA PRO A 15 -3.03 17.05 40.35
C PRO A 15 -1.64 17.48 40.85
N HIS A 16 -0.94 16.58 41.55
CA HIS A 16 0.43 16.79 42.03
C HIS A 16 1.49 16.31 41.03
N TRP A 17 1.10 15.65 39.94
CA TRP A 17 2.03 15.20 38.91
C TRP A 17 2.51 16.38 38.07
N VAL A 18 3.81 16.38 37.79
CA VAL A 18 4.42 17.23 36.77
C VAL A 18 4.41 16.46 35.46
N ILE A 19 3.56 16.87 34.53
CA ILE A 19 3.33 16.16 33.27
C ILE A 19 4.14 16.81 32.15
N TYR A 20 4.76 16.00 31.32
CA TYR A 20 5.36 16.41 30.05
C TYR A 20 5.39 15.24 29.06
N GLY A 21 5.37 15.54 27.77
CA GLY A 21 5.49 14.57 26.70
C GLY A 21 6.94 14.14 26.49
N ARG A 22 7.40 13.09 27.19
CA ARG A 22 8.76 12.55 26.99
C ARG A 22 9.03 12.05 25.57
N GLU A 23 8.00 11.60 24.86
CA GLU A 23 8.03 11.15 23.46
C GLU A 23 6.62 11.33 22.89
N THR A 24 6.51 12.03 21.77
CA THR A 24 5.25 12.50 21.17
C THR A 24 5.33 12.45 19.64
N ALA A 25 4.24 12.73 18.95
CA ALA A 25 4.11 12.62 17.49
C ALA A 25 4.26 11.19 16.94
N SER A 26 5.47 10.71 16.67
CA SER A 26 5.72 9.48 15.87
C SER A 26 4.89 9.45 14.58
N THR A 27 4.70 10.63 13.98
CA THR A 27 4.17 10.81 12.63
C THR A 27 5.26 10.47 11.62
N ILE A 28 4.90 9.90 10.48
CA ILE A 28 5.84 9.36 9.49
C ILE A 28 5.67 10.10 8.16
N GLN A 29 6.78 10.46 7.51
CA GLN A 29 6.76 11.20 6.25
C GLN A 29 8.09 11.05 5.48
N SER A 30 8.02 11.14 4.15
CA SER A 30 9.17 11.16 3.24
C SER A 30 9.24 12.51 2.53
N ARG A 31 10.45 13.07 2.41
CA ARG A 31 10.66 14.38 1.80
C ARG A 31 10.16 14.42 0.36
N GLY A 32 9.27 15.35 0.04
CA GLY A 32 8.79 15.58 -1.32
C GLY A 32 7.91 14.45 -1.89
N ILE A 33 7.38 13.57 -1.04
CA ILE A 33 6.45 12.52 -1.44
C ILE A 33 5.03 12.91 -0.99
N TYR A 34 4.07 12.81 -1.91
CA TYR A 34 2.69 13.24 -1.69
C TYR A 34 1.73 12.18 -2.23
N HIS A 35 0.95 11.54 -1.34
CA HIS A 35 -0.08 10.58 -1.73
C HIS A 35 -1.46 11.18 -1.52
N PHE A 36 -2.13 11.50 -2.62
CA PHE A 36 -3.43 12.17 -2.61
C PHE A 36 -4.59 11.19 -2.43
N PRO A 37 -5.67 11.61 -1.75
CA PRO A 37 -5.90 12.94 -1.19
C PRO A 37 -5.44 13.08 0.27
N ALA A 38 -5.18 14.31 0.72
CA ALA A 38 -4.67 14.62 2.07
C ALA A 38 -5.64 14.27 3.21
N ASN A 39 -6.91 14.02 2.92
CA ASN A 39 -7.91 13.63 3.91
C ASN A 39 -8.04 12.11 4.09
N VAL A 40 -7.30 11.31 3.32
CA VAL A 40 -7.27 9.85 3.44
C VAL A 40 -5.98 9.46 4.16
N VAL A 41 -6.12 8.84 5.32
CA VAL A 41 -5.00 8.37 6.14
C VAL A 41 -4.62 6.97 5.72
N VAL A 42 -3.40 6.82 5.19
CA VAL A 42 -2.82 5.54 4.79
C VAL A 42 -1.48 5.41 5.47
N MET A 43 -1.23 4.31 6.16
CA MET A 43 0.04 4.11 6.86
C MET A 43 1.14 3.63 5.91
N THR A 44 0.81 2.76 4.95
CA THR A 44 1.79 2.15 4.03
C THR A 44 1.35 2.28 2.57
N HIS A 45 2.31 2.60 1.72
CA HIS A 45 2.22 2.70 0.27
C HIS A 45 3.18 1.70 -0.39
N GLU A 46 2.92 1.39 -1.65
CA GLU A 46 3.66 0.37 -2.38
C GLU A 46 5.09 0.77 -2.73
N ASP A 47 5.37 2.07 -2.85
CA ASP A 47 6.70 2.64 -3.10
C ASP A 47 7.56 2.68 -1.83
N GLU A 48 7.04 2.15 -0.72
CA GLU A 48 7.65 2.15 0.60
C GLU A 48 7.99 3.56 1.10
N GLN A 49 7.25 4.58 0.67
CA GLN A 49 7.39 5.96 1.15
C GLN A 49 6.22 6.37 2.05
N CYS A 50 6.39 7.47 2.78
CA CYS A 50 5.32 8.05 3.60
C CYS A 50 4.97 9.45 3.04
N SER A 51 3.69 9.76 2.93
CA SER A 51 3.22 11.05 2.43
C SER A 51 3.55 12.20 3.40
N SER A 52 3.93 13.35 2.85
CA SER A 52 4.13 14.62 3.57
C SER A 52 2.87 15.48 3.68
N LEU A 53 1.69 14.97 3.31
CA LEU A 53 0.40 15.67 3.40
C LEU A 53 -0.27 15.59 4.79
N ASP A 54 0.48 15.26 5.83
CA ASP A 54 -0.02 15.10 7.21
C ASP A 54 -1.07 13.96 7.32
N ASN A 55 -0.96 12.94 6.45
CA ASN A 55 -1.90 11.83 6.31
C ASN A 55 -1.25 10.44 6.46
N CYS A 56 -0.03 10.35 6.99
CA CYS A 56 0.60 9.11 7.40
C CYS A 56 0.95 9.17 8.90
N ALA A 57 0.49 8.18 9.66
CA ALA A 57 0.73 8.10 11.10
C ALA A 57 0.91 6.65 11.54
N THR A 58 1.69 6.45 12.60
CA THR A 58 1.81 5.16 13.25
C THR A 58 0.55 4.82 14.06
N ALA A 59 0.35 3.54 14.33
CA ALA A 59 -0.79 3.04 15.10
C ALA A 59 -0.83 3.55 16.56
N TRP A 60 0.32 3.90 17.14
CA TRP A 60 0.46 4.36 18.53
C TRP A 60 0.68 5.87 18.65
N GLY A 61 1.18 6.53 17.61
CA GLY A 61 1.51 7.94 17.63
C GLY A 61 0.30 8.86 17.57
N ALA A 62 0.59 10.16 17.46
CA ALA A 62 -0.39 11.18 17.17
C ALA A 62 -1.04 10.95 15.80
N LYS A 63 -2.32 11.31 15.69
CA LYS A 63 -3.09 11.18 14.43
C LYS A 63 -2.43 11.93 13.27
N ASN A 64 -1.82 13.08 13.57
CA ASN A 64 -1.08 13.93 12.65
C ASN A 64 -0.27 14.96 13.46
N ALA A 65 0.61 15.72 12.80
CA ALA A 65 1.51 16.64 13.50
C ALA A 65 0.75 17.85 14.09
N GLN A 66 -0.32 18.30 13.44
CA GLN A 66 -1.16 19.40 13.95
C GLN A 66 -1.84 19.02 15.28
N TYR A 67 -2.42 17.83 15.36
CA TYR A 67 -3.02 17.29 16.58
C TYR A 67 -2.00 17.27 17.72
N ASN A 68 -0.80 16.77 17.45
CA ASN A 68 0.28 16.70 18.44
C ASN A 68 0.65 18.09 19.01
N ILE A 69 0.75 19.10 18.15
CA ILE A 69 1.01 20.49 18.56
C ILE A 69 -0.15 21.02 19.40
N ILE A 70 -1.39 20.80 18.96
CA ILE A 70 -2.60 21.35 19.57
C ILE A 70 -2.83 20.78 20.97
N GLU A 71 -2.70 19.47 21.16
CA GLU A 71 -2.95 18.83 22.46
C GLU A 71 -1.96 19.30 23.53
N ASP A 72 -0.68 19.47 23.18
CA ASP A 72 0.31 20.05 24.09
C ASP A 72 0.07 21.55 24.32
N ARG A 73 -0.24 22.31 23.26
CA ARG A 73 -0.56 23.75 23.35
C ARG A 73 -1.71 23.99 24.34
N ASP A 74 -2.75 23.16 24.30
CA ASP A 74 -3.96 23.34 25.08
C ASP A 74 -3.82 22.79 26.52
N ALA A 75 -2.98 21.78 26.73
CA ALA A 75 -2.65 21.26 28.05
C ALA A 75 -1.74 22.23 28.83
N LYS A 76 -2.28 23.34 29.33
CA LYS A 76 -1.51 24.41 30.01
C LYS A 76 -0.72 23.96 31.26
N PHE A 77 -1.05 22.80 31.82
CA PHE A 77 -0.32 22.18 32.93
C PHE A 77 0.89 21.32 32.47
N CYS A 78 0.97 21.00 31.19
CA CYS A 78 2.06 20.26 30.57
C CYS A 78 3.29 21.17 30.40
N LEU A 79 4.49 20.66 30.71
CA LEU A 79 5.73 21.42 30.52
C LEU A 79 6.24 21.43 29.07
N GLY A 80 5.52 20.78 28.15
CA GLY A 80 5.88 20.66 26.74
C GLY A 80 6.17 19.21 26.33
N GLN A 81 6.84 19.08 25.18
CA GLN A 81 6.99 17.81 24.48
C GLN A 81 8.37 17.63 23.82
N TYR A 82 8.73 16.36 23.61
CA TYR A 82 9.86 15.93 22.79
C TYR A 82 9.32 15.06 21.65
N ILE A 83 9.36 15.59 20.43
CA ILE A 83 8.82 14.91 19.24
C ILE A 83 9.75 13.77 18.82
N TRP A 84 9.15 12.66 18.40
CA TRP A 84 9.83 11.54 17.75
C TRP A 84 9.68 11.68 16.23
N THR A 85 10.69 12.14 15.48
CA THR A 85 12.00 12.67 15.92
C THR A 85 12.29 14.03 15.28
N GLY A 86 13.36 14.70 15.74
CA GLY A 86 13.87 15.89 15.06
C GLY A 86 14.48 15.56 13.69
N PHE A 87 15.45 14.64 13.67
CA PHE A 87 16.09 14.11 12.47
C PHE A 87 15.73 12.64 12.27
N ASP A 88 15.64 12.21 11.02
CA ASP A 88 15.69 10.80 10.67
C ASP A 88 17.04 10.20 11.12
N TYR A 89 17.07 8.89 11.27
CA TYR A 89 18.24 8.13 11.65
C TYR A 89 18.25 6.79 10.90
N ILE A 90 19.40 6.12 10.89
CA ILE A 90 19.55 4.79 10.28
C ILE A 90 18.91 3.74 11.21
N GLY A 91 18.15 2.81 10.64
CA GLY A 91 17.37 1.81 11.35
C GLY A 91 15.94 2.27 11.64
N GLU A 92 15.18 1.41 12.30
CA GLU A 92 13.76 1.62 12.66
C GLU A 92 12.90 2.21 11.52
N PRO A 93 12.87 1.55 10.35
CA PRO A 93 12.21 2.02 9.14
C PRO A 93 10.67 1.92 9.19
N THR A 94 10.07 2.01 10.38
CA THR A 94 8.61 1.94 10.56
C THR A 94 7.92 2.94 9.63
N PRO A 95 6.92 2.50 8.84
CA PRO A 95 6.16 1.24 8.95
C PRO A 95 6.69 0.08 8.08
N TYR A 96 7.84 0.24 7.43
CA TYR A 96 8.42 -0.71 6.49
C TYR A 96 9.60 -1.49 7.09
N PHE A 97 10.32 -2.20 6.22
CA PHE A 97 11.56 -2.92 6.53
C PHE A 97 12.73 -2.42 5.67
N THR A 98 12.74 -1.12 5.37
CA THR A 98 13.79 -0.42 4.62
C THR A 98 15.00 -0.12 5.52
N LYS A 99 15.84 0.90 5.24
CA LYS A 99 17.08 1.13 6.02
C LYS A 99 17.07 2.30 7.00
N ASN A 100 16.25 3.33 6.78
CA ASN A 100 16.23 4.55 7.61
C ASN A 100 14.82 4.82 8.15
N SER A 101 14.72 5.56 9.24
CA SER A 101 13.44 5.98 9.80
C SER A 101 12.74 7.04 8.93
N TYR A 102 11.43 7.19 9.17
CA TYR A 102 10.56 8.17 8.50
C TYR A 102 10.03 9.25 9.47
N PHE A 103 10.47 9.23 10.73
CA PHE A 103 9.92 10.02 11.83
C PHE A 103 10.40 11.47 11.87
N GLY A 104 11.58 11.72 11.30
CA GLY A 104 12.26 13.00 11.35
C GLY A 104 11.49 14.09 10.65
N GLN A 105 11.54 15.30 11.21
CA GLN A 105 11.12 16.52 10.51
C GLN A 105 12.19 17.00 9.52
N ILE A 106 13.41 16.48 9.69
CA ILE A 106 14.57 16.67 8.83
C ILE A 106 15.07 15.27 8.45
N ASP A 107 15.41 15.05 7.19
CA ASP A 107 15.94 13.76 6.74
C ASP A 107 17.40 13.52 7.19
N THR A 108 17.94 12.33 6.91
CA THR A 108 19.32 11.99 7.31
C THR A 108 20.38 12.86 6.62
N ALA A 109 20.03 13.45 5.47
CA ALA A 109 20.87 14.38 4.72
C ALA A 109 20.72 15.84 5.19
N GLY A 110 19.94 16.11 6.24
CA GLY A 110 19.76 17.46 6.77
C GLY A 110 18.76 18.33 6.00
N PHE A 111 18.02 17.75 5.05
CA PHE A 111 16.98 18.47 4.33
C PHE A 111 15.66 18.42 5.09
N LYS A 112 15.04 19.60 5.24
CA LYS A 112 13.75 19.77 5.90
C LYS A 112 12.64 19.08 5.10
N LYS A 113 11.76 18.37 5.80
CA LYS A 113 10.48 17.87 5.27
C LYS A 113 9.38 18.90 5.52
N ASP A 114 8.21 18.72 4.91
CA ASP A 114 7.15 19.74 4.98
C ASP A 114 6.66 20.01 6.42
N ASN A 115 6.58 18.99 7.28
CA ASN A 115 6.17 19.20 8.68
C ASN A 115 7.17 20.00 9.51
N PHE A 116 8.44 20.13 9.10
CA PHE A 116 9.36 21.08 9.74
C PHE A 116 8.75 22.48 9.77
N TYR A 117 8.14 22.90 8.66
CA TYR A 117 7.55 24.22 8.51
C TYR A 117 6.25 24.37 9.29
N LEU A 118 5.50 23.29 9.51
CA LEU A 118 4.38 23.29 10.45
C LEU A 118 4.86 23.55 11.89
N TYR A 119 5.86 22.83 12.38
CA TYR A 119 6.42 23.10 13.71
C TYR A 119 7.01 24.50 13.81
N GLN A 120 7.72 24.97 12.77
CA GLN A 120 8.21 26.35 12.70
C GLN A 120 7.06 27.35 12.82
N SER A 121 5.95 27.12 12.11
CA SER A 121 4.79 28.00 12.14
C SER A 121 4.15 28.08 13.53
N ALA A 122 4.12 26.97 14.27
CA ALA A 122 3.51 26.92 15.60
C ALA A 122 4.44 27.44 16.71
N TRP A 123 5.77 27.32 16.54
CA TRP A 123 6.76 27.63 17.59
C TRP A 123 7.46 28.97 17.40
N THR A 124 7.18 29.71 16.32
CA THR A 124 7.77 31.02 16.06
C THR A 124 6.71 32.11 16.01
N ASP A 125 7.11 33.32 16.41
CA ASP A 125 6.27 34.51 16.36
C ASP A 125 6.44 35.22 15.02
N TYR A 126 5.34 35.39 14.27
CA TYR A 126 5.36 36.07 12.97
C TYR A 126 5.83 37.53 13.05
N LYS A 127 5.71 38.18 14.22
CA LYS A 127 6.21 39.56 14.41
C LYS A 127 7.72 39.64 14.46
N LYS A 128 8.41 38.52 14.72
CA LYS A 128 9.87 38.44 14.78
C LYS A 128 10.45 37.71 13.58
N ASN A 129 9.83 36.60 13.20
CA ASN A 129 10.28 35.72 12.11
C ASN A 129 9.06 35.31 11.26
N PRO A 130 8.49 36.20 10.44
CA PRO A 130 7.35 35.87 9.59
C PRO A 130 7.75 34.77 8.59
N MET A 131 6.88 33.78 8.41
CA MET A 131 7.13 32.69 7.47
C MET A 131 5.84 32.19 6.82
N VAL A 132 5.99 31.68 5.60
CA VAL A 132 4.96 30.94 4.88
C VAL A 132 5.67 29.87 4.05
N HIS A 133 5.07 28.68 3.97
CA HIS A 133 5.57 27.54 3.21
C HIS A 133 4.39 26.86 2.52
N ILE A 134 4.47 26.67 1.20
CA ILE A 134 3.46 25.98 0.39
C ILE A 134 3.95 24.61 -0.06
N LEU A 135 3.07 23.62 0.06
CA LEU A 135 3.26 22.27 -0.47
C LEU A 135 1.99 21.82 -1.22
N PRO A 136 2.09 20.86 -2.16
CA PRO A 136 3.30 20.19 -2.67
C PRO A 136 4.07 21.03 -3.70
N TYR A 137 5.07 20.44 -4.38
CA TYR A 137 5.58 20.97 -5.66
C TYR A 137 4.48 20.97 -6.73
N TRP A 138 4.67 21.65 -7.87
CA TRP A 138 3.61 21.83 -8.89
C TRP A 138 3.87 21.15 -10.24
N ASP A 139 3.99 19.81 -10.27
CA ASP A 139 4.24 19.01 -11.49
C ASP A 139 3.50 17.66 -11.46
N PHE A 140 2.22 17.63 -11.87
CA PHE A 140 1.33 16.45 -11.82
C PHE A 140 0.69 16.13 -13.18
N ASN A 141 -0.31 15.24 -13.20
CA ASN A 141 -1.12 14.97 -14.40
C ASN A 141 -2.16 16.07 -14.61
N GLU A 142 -2.37 16.49 -15.84
CA GLU A 142 -3.36 17.52 -16.18
C GLU A 142 -4.76 17.14 -15.66
N GLY A 143 -5.38 18.03 -14.89
CA GLY A 143 -6.72 17.82 -14.31
C GLY A 143 -6.78 16.88 -13.09
N GLN A 144 -5.66 16.36 -12.60
CA GLN A 144 -5.60 15.63 -11.32
C GLN A 144 -5.91 16.60 -10.16
N ILE A 145 -6.67 16.16 -9.15
CA ILE A 145 -7.00 17.01 -8.02
C ILE A 145 -5.86 17.00 -7.00
N ILE A 146 -5.30 18.18 -6.73
CA ILE A 146 -4.15 18.37 -5.82
C ILE A 146 -4.61 19.09 -4.56
N ASP A 147 -4.31 18.50 -3.40
CA ASP A 147 -4.41 19.15 -2.10
C ASP A 147 -3.22 20.10 -1.91
N VAL A 148 -3.50 21.41 -1.88
CA VAL A 148 -2.50 22.45 -1.61
C VAL A 148 -2.61 22.84 -0.14
N ILE A 149 -1.51 22.68 0.60
CA ILE A 149 -1.42 22.97 2.04
C ILE A 149 -0.40 24.10 2.24
N VAL A 150 -0.74 25.04 3.11
CA VAL A 150 0.12 26.15 3.49
C VAL A 150 0.34 26.12 5.00
N TYR A 151 1.60 26.16 5.42
CA TYR A 151 1.99 26.39 6.81
C TYR A 151 2.50 27.84 6.95
N SER A 152 1.97 28.57 7.92
CA SER A 152 2.37 29.95 8.20
C SER A 152 2.11 30.31 9.65
N ASN A 153 3.00 31.07 10.27
CA ASN A 153 2.75 31.67 11.59
C ASN A 153 1.90 32.95 11.51
N ALA A 154 1.61 33.44 10.31
CA ALA A 154 0.75 34.60 10.09
C ALA A 154 -0.72 34.27 10.36
N PRO A 155 -1.53 35.24 10.81
CA PRO A 155 -2.95 35.03 11.08
C PRO A 155 -3.78 34.78 9.81
N LYS A 156 -3.28 35.18 8.63
CA LYS A 156 -4.02 35.11 7.37
C LYS A 156 -3.09 34.76 6.21
N VAL A 157 -3.54 33.88 5.33
CA VAL A 157 -2.85 33.51 4.08
C VAL A 157 -3.83 33.53 2.91
N GLU A 158 -3.33 33.86 1.72
CA GLU A 158 -4.10 33.83 0.48
C GLU A 158 -3.29 33.11 -0.60
N LEU A 159 -3.95 32.19 -1.28
CA LEU A 159 -3.37 31.45 -2.39
C LEU A 159 -3.77 32.08 -3.70
N PHE A 160 -2.83 32.19 -4.63
CA PHE A 160 -3.03 32.63 -6.00
C PHE A 160 -2.59 31.54 -6.97
N PHE A 161 -3.34 31.35 -8.05
CA PHE A 161 -2.93 30.51 -9.18
C PHE A 161 -2.91 31.36 -10.44
N ASN A 162 -1.73 31.51 -11.05
CA ASN A 162 -1.51 32.38 -12.22
C ASN A 162 -2.04 33.81 -12.03
N GLY A 163 -1.96 34.35 -10.80
CA GLY A 163 -2.42 35.69 -10.44
C GLY A 163 -3.88 35.78 -9.99
N ASP A 164 -4.68 34.73 -10.16
CA ASP A 164 -6.07 34.70 -9.70
C ASP A 164 -6.13 34.20 -8.24
N SER A 165 -6.84 34.94 -7.37
CA SER A 165 -7.02 34.53 -5.97
C SER A 165 -7.91 33.28 -5.86
N MET A 166 -7.38 32.27 -5.17
CA MET A 166 -8.05 31.02 -4.81
C MET A 166 -8.71 31.10 -3.43
N GLY A 167 -8.76 32.30 -2.86
CA GLY A 167 -9.39 32.60 -1.58
C GLY A 167 -8.44 32.60 -0.40
N VAL A 168 -8.90 33.24 0.66
CA VAL A 168 -8.20 33.46 1.91
C VAL A 168 -8.47 32.34 2.92
N ARG A 169 -7.47 32.01 3.73
CA ARG A 169 -7.61 31.21 4.95
C ARG A 169 -7.05 31.97 6.15
N GLU A 170 -7.79 31.95 7.25
CA GLU A 170 -7.34 32.44 8.55
C GLU A 170 -6.77 31.27 9.37
N ILE A 171 -5.68 31.52 10.09
CA ILE A 171 -4.99 30.52 10.92
C ILE A 171 -4.92 31.06 12.35
N ASP A 172 -5.64 30.42 13.27
CA ASP A 172 -5.59 30.74 14.69
C ASP A 172 -4.66 29.77 15.42
N HIS A 173 -3.42 30.18 15.64
CA HIS A 173 -2.44 29.39 16.39
C HIS A 173 -2.75 29.27 17.89
N VAL A 174 -3.60 30.15 18.43
CA VAL A 174 -3.90 30.20 19.87
C VAL A 174 -5.04 29.27 20.25
N ARG A 175 -6.11 29.21 19.44
CA ARG A 175 -7.32 28.42 19.74
C ARG A 175 -7.77 27.52 18.59
N GLY A 176 -7.22 27.69 17.40
CA GLY A 176 -7.60 26.93 16.22
C GLY A 176 -7.31 25.44 16.38
N ARG A 177 -8.13 24.63 15.72
CA ARG A 177 -7.95 23.17 15.56
C ARG A 177 -7.38 22.78 14.18
N GLN A 178 -7.14 23.77 13.34
CA GLN A 178 -6.47 23.64 12.05
C GLN A 178 -5.39 24.73 11.98
N LEU A 179 -4.12 24.31 11.91
CA LEU A 179 -2.94 25.17 11.92
C LEU A 179 -2.37 25.35 10.50
N SER A 180 -3.20 25.15 9.48
CA SER A 180 -2.80 25.16 8.07
C SER A 180 -3.89 25.72 7.17
N GLY A 181 -3.49 26.46 6.13
CA GLY A 181 -4.36 26.80 5.01
C GLY A 181 -4.48 25.59 4.07
N ARG A 182 -5.70 25.25 3.63
CA ARG A 182 -5.93 24.12 2.71
C ARG A 182 -6.84 24.52 1.55
N TRP A 183 -6.46 24.09 0.35
CA TRP A 183 -7.19 24.23 -0.91
C TRP A 183 -7.14 22.92 -1.70
N LYS A 184 -8.08 22.75 -2.64
CA LYS A 184 -8.07 21.68 -3.64
C LYS A 184 -8.17 22.30 -5.02
N LEU A 185 -7.21 22.02 -5.89
CA LEU A 185 -7.18 22.55 -7.25
C LEU A 185 -6.92 21.45 -8.27
N PRO A 186 -7.59 21.47 -9.43
CA PRO A 186 -7.15 20.66 -10.56
C PRO A 186 -5.79 21.18 -11.03
N TYR A 187 -4.81 20.28 -11.16
CA TYR A 187 -3.50 20.63 -11.68
C TYR A 187 -3.62 21.15 -13.11
N ARG A 188 -3.02 22.32 -13.33
CA ARG A 188 -2.73 22.91 -14.63
C ARG A 188 -1.37 23.55 -14.54
N LYS A 189 -0.58 23.47 -15.61
CA LYS A 189 0.74 24.11 -15.66
C LYS A 189 0.62 25.60 -15.33
N GLY A 190 1.51 26.09 -14.48
CA GLY A 190 1.47 27.47 -14.01
C GLY A 190 2.26 27.70 -12.74
N VAL A 191 1.91 28.74 -12.01
CA VAL A 191 2.55 29.15 -10.76
C VAL A 191 1.50 29.29 -9.66
N LEU A 192 1.76 28.64 -8.54
CA LEU A 192 1.14 28.91 -7.26
C LEU A 192 1.97 29.95 -6.51
N GLU A 193 1.30 30.96 -5.99
CA GLU A 193 1.90 31.96 -5.10
C GLU A 193 1.04 32.04 -3.84
N VAL A 194 1.69 32.07 -2.68
CA VAL A 194 1.00 32.30 -1.41
C VAL A 194 1.53 33.57 -0.76
N VAL A 195 0.59 34.36 -0.25
CA VAL A 195 0.87 35.61 0.45
C VAL A 195 0.36 35.50 1.88
N ALA A 196 1.21 35.79 2.85
CA ALA A 196 0.88 35.83 4.28
C ALA A 196 0.73 37.27 4.75
N TYR A 197 -0.33 37.53 5.52
CA TYR A 197 -0.71 38.86 6.01
C TYR A 197 -0.70 38.93 7.53
N ASP A 198 -0.31 40.08 8.06
CA ASP A 198 -0.49 40.43 9.47
C ASP A 198 -1.94 40.80 9.82
N GLU A 199 -2.21 41.13 11.08
CA GLU A 199 -3.54 41.54 11.56
C GLU A 199 -4.06 42.84 10.93
N ASN A 200 -3.19 43.64 10.31
CA ASN A 200 -3.52 44.90 9.64
C ASN A 200 -3.72 44.73 8.12
N GLY A 201 -3.51 43.51 7.59
CA GLY A 201 -3.56 43.23 6.16
C GLY A 201 -2.28 43.55 5.39
N SER A 202 -1.15 43.77 6.09
CA SER A 202 0.16 43.99 5.46
C SER A 202 0.79 42.66 5.06
N ILE A 203 1.40 42.59 3.88
CA ILE A 203 2.16 41.42 3.42
C ILE A 203 3.43 41.29 4.26
N ILE A 204 3.64 40.13 4.87
CA ILE A 204 4.80 39.85 5.74
C ILE A 204 5.66 38.67 5.29
N ALA A 205 5.14 37.77 4.47
CA ALA A 205 5.90 36.70 3.83
C ALA A 205 5.21 36.21 2.56
N THR A 206 5.98 35.64 1.63
CA THR A 206 5.50 35.04 0.39
C THR A 206 6.26 33.75 0.09
N ASP A 207 5.62 32.80 -0.58
CA ASP A 207 6.26 31.59 -1.10
C ASP A 207 5.61 31.18 -2.44
N THR A 208 6.34 30.43 -3.27
CA THR A 208 5.92 30.13 -4.65
C THR A 208 6.31 28.72 -5.08
N GLN A 209 5.45 28.07 -5.87
CA GLN A 209 5.73 26.81 -6.54
C GLN A 209 5.32 26.91 -8.01
N GLY A 210 6.26 26.64 -8.92
CA GLY A 210 6.02 26.64 -10.35
C GLY A 210 6.08 25.24 -10.94
N SER A 211 5.37 25.03 -12.05
CA SER A 211 5.61 23.87 -12.91
C SER A 211 7.01 23.94 -13.53
N PHE A 212 7.68 22.78 -13.61
CA PHE A 212 9.04 22.65 -14.11
C PHE A 212 9.15 21.55 -15.15
N GLY A 213 10.18 21.66 -16.01
CA GLY A 213 10.55 20.65 -17.00
C GLY A 213 11.48 19.56 -16.45
N ASP A 214 12.06 18.80 -17.37
CA ASP A 214 13.14 17.87 -17.03
C ASP A 214 14.42 18.61 -16.64
N ALA A 215 15.24 17.96 -15.81
CA ALA A 215 16.54 18.48 -15.40
C ALA A 215 17.41 18.81 -16.62
N ALA A 216 17.92 20.04 -16.66
CA ALA A 216 18.82 20.52 -17.71
C ALA A 216 20.14 21.06 -17.16
N ARG A 217 20.20 21.41 -15.86
CA ARG A 217 21.40 21.96 -15.20
C ARG A 217 21.56 21.39 -13.80
N ILE A 218 22.81 21.14 -13.43
CA ILE A 218 23.21 20.79 -12.07
C ILE A 218 23.42 22.09 -11.29
N VAL A 219 22.91 22.15 -10.06
CA VAL A 219 23.05 23.33 -9.18
C VAL A 219 23.78 22.89 -7.91
N LEU A 220 24.90 23.55 -7.63
CA LEU A 220 25.79 23.27 -6.51
C LEU A 220 25.74 24.41 -5.49
N LYS A 221 25.39 24.10 -4.24
CA LYS A 221 25.31 25.08 -3.15
C LYS A 221 26.11 24.61 -1.93
N PRO A 222 27.36 25.07 -1.76
CA PRO A 222 28.14 24.78 -0.57
C PRO A 222 27.66 25.63 0.62
N ASP A 223 27.75 25.09 1.84
CA ASP A 223 27.53 25.84 3.08
C ASP A 223 28.62 26.90 3.33
N LYS A 224 29.85 26.60 2.89
CA LYS A 224 31.00 27.51 2.88
C LYS A 224 32.00 27.12 1.80
N THR A 225 32.87 28.05 1.43
CA THR A 225 33.90 27.84 0.39
C THR A 225 35.33 27.73 0.93
N ILE A 226 35.50 27.93 2.24
CA ILE A 226 36.79 27.87 2.94
C ILE A 226 36.64 26.96 4.16
N MET A 227 37.64 26.10 4.40
CA MET A 227 37.73 25.27 5.60
C MET A 227 39.17 25.18 6.12
N LYS A 228 39.35 24.73 7.36
CA LYS A 228 40.69 24.54 7.95
C LYS A 228 41.31 23.24 7.49
N ALA A 229 42.60 23.23 7.18
CA ALA A 229 43.37 22.02 6.87
C ALA A 229 43.72 21.18 8.12
N ASP A 230 42.75 20.96 9.03
CA ASP A 230 42.96 20.29 10.32
C ASP A 230 42.67 18.79 10.29
N GLY A 231 42.12 18.27 9.19
CA GLY A 231 41.68 16.88 9.08
C GLY A 231 40.23 16.61 9.49
N LEU A 232 39.55 17.57 10.13
CA LEU A 232 38.23 17.43 10.76
C LEU A 232 37.18 18.35 10.14
N ASP A 233 37.56 19.54 9.70
CA ASP A 233 36.63 20.50 9.12
C ASP A 233 36.00 19.97 7.82
N MET A 234 34.76 20.36 7.56
CA MET A 234 33.96 19.84 6.46
C MET A 234 33.21 20.95 5.74
N ILE A 235 33.05 20.79 4.43
CA ILE A 235 32.14 21.54 3.57
C ILE A 235 31.01 20.59 3.16
N PHE A 236 29.77 21.08 3.30
CA PHE A 236 28.55 20.40 2.91
C PHE A 236 28.03 21.03 1.62
N VAL A 237 27.97 20.24 0.54
CA VAL A 237 27.53 20.71 -0.78
C VAL A 237 26.17 20.11 -1.09
N GLU A 238 25.13 20.96 -1.12
CA GLU A 238 23.82 20.59 -1.65
C GLU A 238 23.90 20.55 -3.19
N ILE A 239 23.52 19.41 -3.74
CA ILE A 239 23.43 19.14 -5.18
C ILE A 239 21.95 19.03 -5.52
N SER A 240 21.51 19.81 -6.50
CA SER A 240 20.12 19.84 -6.98
C SER A 240 20.07 20.02 -8.50
N MET A 241 18.87 19.97 -9.07
CA MET A 241 18.65 20.16 -10.51
C MET A 241 17.74 21.35 -10.79
N ALA A 242 17.99 22.03 -11.89
CA ALA A 242 17.11 23.02 -12.49
C ALA A 242 16.78 22.63 -13.94
N ASP A 243 15.60 23.01 -14.40
CA ASP A 243 15.20 22.81 -15.79
C ASP A 243 15.85 23.84 -16.74
N SER A 244 15.42 23.85 -18.01
CA SER A 244 15.97 24.78 -19.01
C SER A 244 15.74 26.25 -18.69
N ASP A 245 14.65 26.56 -17.98
CA ASP A 245 14.20 27.89 -17.60
C ASP A 245 14.77 28.32 -16.24
N GLY A 246 15.50 27.42 -15.56
CA GLY A 246 16.12 27.67 -14.26
C GLY A 246 15.20 27.39 -13.08
N ILE A 247 14.03 26.78 -13.30
CA ILE A 247 13.10 26.40 -12.23
C ILE A 247 13.64 25.13 -11.54
N PRO A 248 13.67 25.07 -10.20
CA PRO A 248 14.08 23.87 -9.49
C PRO A 248 13.21 22.66 -9.83
N VAL A 249 13.84 21.53 -10.16
CA VAL A 249 13.14 20.26 -10.45
C VAL A 249 12.95 19.51 -9.13
N ALA A 250 11.85 19.80 -8.44
CA ALA A 250 11.60 19.36 -7.07
C ALA A 250 11.50 17.83 -6.89
N ASN A 251 11.25 17.08 -7.97
CA ASN A 251 11.21 15.62 -7.98
C ASN A 251 12.39 14.98 -8.73
N ALA A 252 13.48 15.70 -8.98
CA ALA A 252 14.64 15.14 -9.69
C ALA A 252 15.23 13.95 -8.92
N ASN A 253 15.53 12.89 -9.68
CA ASN A 253 16.08 11.63 -9.16
C ASN A 253 17.33 11.16 -9.94
N ASN A 254 17.97 12.10 -10.65
CA ASN A 254 19.16 11.85 -11.48
C ASN A 254 20.27 11.13 -10.69
N ARG A 255 20.94 10.18 -11.34
CA ARG A 255 22.21 9.62 -10.88
C ARG A 255 23.32 10.65 -11.08
N VAL A 256 24.16 10.85 -10.07
CA VAL A 256 25.35 11.70 -10.20
C VAL A 256 26.60 10.97 -9.76
N GLU A 257 27.74 11.35 -10.33
CA GLU A 257 29.08 10.95 -9.91
C GLU A 257 29.79 12.17 -9.31
N VAL A 258 30.37 11.99 -8.12
CA VAL A 258 31.04 13.04 -7.35
C VAL A 258 32.53 12.78 -7.32
N THR A 259 33.32 13.74 -7.81
CA THR A 259 34.77 13.69 -7.76
C THR A 259 35.33 14.82 -6.90
N VAL A 260 36.24 14.47 -5.99
CA VAL A 260 36.94 15.43 -5.11
C VAL A 260 38.43 15.19 -5.23
N THR A 261 39.19 16.24 -5.56
CA THR A 261 40.67 16.19 -5.65
C THR A 261 41.32 17.36 -4.92
N GLY A 262 42.64 17.27 -4.70
CA GLY A 262 43.41 18.28 -3.97
C GLY A 262 43.37 18.09 -2.45
N ALA A 263 43.27 19.20 -1.71
CA ALA A 263 43.34 19.27 -0.25
C ALA A 263 42.07 18.81 0.49
N GLY A 264 41.08 18.29 -0.24
CA GLY A 264 39.84 17.74 0.30
C GLY A 264 39.71 16.25 0.00
N ARG A 265 38.76 15.60 0.68
CA ARG A 265 38.33 14.23 0.39
C ARG A 265 36.83 14.10 0.56
N LEU A 266 36.20 13.31 -0.31
CA LEU A 266 34.79 12.95 -0.14
C LEU A 266 34.66 11.96 1.02
N VAL A 267 33.77 12.25 1.98
CA VAL A 267 33.55 11.39 3.15
C VAL A 267 32.10 10.92 3.29
N GLY A 268 31.19 11.34 2.42
CA GLY A 268 29.80 10.93 2.50
C GLY A 268 28.95 11.47 1.36
N LEU A 269 28.00 10.67 0.90
CA LEU A 269 26.88 11.07 0.06
C LEU A 269 25.59 10.63 0.73
N ASP A 270 24.60 11.50 0.84
CA ASP A 270 23.28 11.15 1.37
C ASP A 270 22.16 11.95 0.70
N ASN A 271 21.04 11.31 0.41
CA ASN A 271 19.84 11.93 -0.16
C ASN A 271 18.62 11.79 0.76
N GLY A 272 18.71 11.12 1.91
CA GLY A 272 17.59 10.94 2.83
C GLY A 272 16.56 9.87 2.42
N ASP A 273 16.73 9.20 1.26
CA ASP A 273 15.84 8.12 0.84
C ASP A 273 16.12 6.84 1.65
N SER A 274 15.09 6.39 2.36
CA SER A 274 15.13 5.14 3.13
C SER A 274 15.09 3.90 2.23
N THR A 275 14.60 4.01 0.99
CA THR A 275 14.55 2.92 0.00
C THR A 275 15.80 2.84 -0.87
N ASP A 276 16.77 3.76 -0.71
CA ASP A 276 17.98 3.82 -1.52
C ASP A 276 19.19 3.11 -0.89
N TYR A 277 19.50 1.92 -1.39
CA TYR A 277 20.61 1.10 -0.91
C TYR A 277 21.98 1.45 -1.51
N ASP A 278 22.09 2.51 -2.32
CA ASP A 278 23.40 3.06 -2.69
C ASP A 278 24.20 3.40 -1.43
N GLN A 279 25.52 3.29 -1.53
CA GLN A 279 26.41 3.33 -0.39
C GLN A 279 26.71 4.77 0.05
N TYR A 280 26.56 5.09 1.34
CA TYR A 280 26.96 6.40 1.88
C TYR A 280 28.43 6.74 1.60
N LYS A 281 29.27 5.72 1.46
CA LYS A 281 30.72 5.82 1.23
C LYS A 281 31.13 5.59 -0.23
N GLY A 282 30.19 5.58 -1.17
CA GLY A 282 30.47 5.53 -2.61
C GLY A 282 30.72 6.91 -3.23
N THR A 283 31.07 6.97 -4.52
CA THR A 283 31.21 8.21 -5.30
C THR A 283 30.00 8.52 -6.17
N SER A 284 29.07 7.58 -6.33
CA SER A 284 27.85 7.71 -7.12
C SER A 284 26.59 7.52 -6.28
N ARG A 285 25.57 8.37 -6.46
CA ARG A 285 24.24 8.23 -5.83
C ARG A 285 23.16 8.95 -6.64
N ARG A 286 21.90 8.50 -6.56
CA ARG A 286 20.76 9.26 -7.08
C ARG A 286 20.41 10.45 -6.19
N LEU A 287 19.85 11.50 -6.79
CA LEU A 287 19.07 12.49 -6.03
C LEU A 287 17.77 11.83 -5.53
N PHE A 288 17.24 12.35 -4.43
CA PHE A 288 15.89 12.01 -3.96
C PHE A 288 15.11 13.30 -3.76
N SER A 289 13.93 13.38 -4.37
CA SER A 289 13.07 14.58 -4.35
C SER A 289 13.87 15.87 -4.59
N GLY A 290 14.63 15.89 -5.67
CA GLY A 290 15.36 17.07 -6.13
C GLY A 290 16.73 17.31 -5.51
N LYS A 291 17.17 16.53 -4.51
CA LYS A 291 18.37 16.84 -3.71
C LYS A 291 19.27 15.66 -3.38
N LEU A 292 20.55 15.95 -3.25
CA LEU A 292 21.62 15.09 -2.71
C LEU A 292 22.60 15.97 -1.92
N LEU A 293 23.14 15.45 -0.83
CA LEU A 293 24.20 16.08 -0.03
C LEU A 293 25.53 15.38 -0.27
N ALA A 294 26.58 16.14 -0.58
CA ALA A 294 27.96 15.67 -0.57
C ALA A 294 28.74 16.29 0.59
N MET A 295 29.49 15.46 1.31
CA MET A 295 30.27 15.85 2.48
C MET A 295 31.76 15.80 2.13
N VAL A 296 32.42 16.95 2.11
CA VAL A 296 33.84 17.10 1.74
C VAL A 296 34.65 17.48 2.97
N ALA A 297 35.52 16.59 3.45
CA ALA A 297 36.37 16.84 4.62
C ALA A 297 37.77 17.34 4.22
N ALA A 298 38.35 18.21 5.05
CA ALA A 298 39.70 18.75 4.86
C ALA A 298 40.79 17.72 5.10
N LYS A 299 41.76 17.59 4.21
CA LYS A 299 43.04 16.90 4.50
C LYS A 299 43.89 17.73 5.48
N GLN A 300 45.11 17.30 5.76
CA GLN A 300 46.02 18.00 6.69
C GLN A 300 46.96 18.99 5.99
N GLU A 301 46.93 18.98 4.66
CA GLU A 301 47.70 19.86 3.80
C GLU A 301 46.79 21.00 3.34
N PRO A 302 47.17 22.27 3.54
CA PRO A 302 46.44 23.39 2.99
C PRO A 302 46.58 23.40 1.46
N GLY A 303 45.58 23.98 0.79
CA GLY A 303 45.59 24.09 -0.67
C GLY A 303 44.19 24.13 -1.27
N GLU A 304 44.17 24.04 -2.59
CA GLU A 304 42.96 24.04 -3.39
C GLU A 304 42.25 22.69 -3.33
N ILE A 305 40.92 22.72 -3.40
CA ILE A 305 40.05 21.56 -3.45
C ILE A 305 39.17 21.71 -4.68
N ARG A 306 39.25 20.75 -5.60
CA ARG A 306 38.39 20.71 -6.78
C ARG A 306 37.29 19.70 -6.55
N PHE A 307 36.06 20.17 -6.67
CA PHE A 307 34.83 19.40 -6.55
C PHE A 307 34.13 19.41 -7.90
N SER A 308 33.83 18.25 -8.47
CA SER A 308 33.09 18.14 -9.73
C SER A 308 31.98 17.12 -9.66
N ILE A 309 30.86 17.44 -10.30
CA ILE A 309 29.67 16.60 -10.39
C ILE A 309 29.33 16.38 -11.87
N SER A 310 29.17 15.12 -12.26
CA SER A 310 28.63 14.74 -13.57
C SER A 310 27.34 13.93 -13.42
N SER A 311 26.47 14.03 -14.42
CA SER A 311 25.24 13.26 -14.54
C SER A 311 24.99 12.94 -16.02
N PRO A 312 24.51 11.73 -16.37
CA PRO A 312 24.26 11.36 -17.76
C PRO A 312 23.36 12.36 -18.49
N GLY A 313 23.82 12.83 -19.66
CA GLY A 313 23.09 13.80 -20.49
C GLY A 313 23.18 15.27 -20.03
N LEU A 314 23.82 15.56 -18.90
CA LEU A 314 24.00 16.92 -18.39
C LEU A 314 25.46 17.37 -18.47
N LYS A 315 25.66 18.69 -18.54
CA LYS A 315 27.00 19.29 -18.45
C LYS A 315 27.55 19.10 -17.04
N THR A 316 28.82 18.68 -16.94
CA THR A 316 29.56 18.63 -15.67
C THR A 316 29.67 20.02 -15.07
N GLU A 317 29.41 20.12 -13.77
CA GLU A 317 29.58 21.35 -12.99
C GLU A 317 30.71 21.19 -11.97
N GLU A 318 31.46 22.27 -11.73
CA GLU A 318 32.64 22.26 -10.88
C GLU A 318 32.64 23.45 -9.91
N LEU A 319 33.16 23.22 -8.71
CA LEU A 319 33.46 24.24 -7.72
C LEU A 319 34.90 24.09 -7.21
N VAL A 320 35.47 25.21 -6.80
CA VAL A 320 36.78 25.27 -6.16
C VAL A 320 36.61 25.80 -4.74
N PHE A 321 37.16 25.07 -3.76
CA PHE A 321 37.22 25.46 -2.36
C PHE A 321 38.67 25.62 -1.90
N MET A 322 38.87 26.25 -0.75
CA MET A 322 40.20 26.45 -0.16
C MET A 322 40.30 25.82 1.24
N ALA A 323 41.35 25.03 1.45
CA ALA A 323 41.80 24.60 2.77
C ALA A 323 42.91 25.53 3.26
N GLU A 324 42.65 26.30 4.31
CA GLU A 324 43.61 27.24 4.88
C GLU A 324 44.56 26.57 5.87
N PRO A 325 45.82 27.05 5.97
CA PRO A 325 46.75 26.58 6.99
C PRO A 325 46.18 26.79 8.39
N CYS A 326 46.31 25.78 9.24
CA CYS A 326 45.92 25.85 10.65
C CYS A 326 46.91 25.07 11.53
N GLU A 327 46.79 25.23 12.84
CA GLU A 327 47.51 24.37 13.78
C GLU A 327 46.99 22.93 13.65
N LYS A 328 47.91 21.97 13.55
CA LYS A 328 47.55 20.56 13.41
C LYS A 328 47.10 20.01 14.76
N ILE A 329 45.97 19.30 14.78
CA ILE A 329 45.45 18.64 15.98
C ILE A 329 46.13 17.26 16.11
N PRO A 330 46.87 17.00 17.21
CA PRO A 330 47.51 15.70 17.41
C PRO A 330 46.50 14.55 17.44
N GLY A 331 46.83 13.44 16.77
CA GLY A 331 46.00 12.23 16.76
C GLY A 331 44.90 12.19 15.68
N VAL A 332 44.70 13.27 14.93
CA VAL A 332 43.76 13.28 13.79
C VAL A 332 44.35 12.54 12.59
N SER A 333 43.59 11.59 12.05
CA SER A 333 43.89 10.90 10.79
C SER A 333 42.91 11.33 9.70
N ALA A 334 43.43 11.85 8.60
CA ALA A 334 42.64 12.35 7.45
C ALA A 334 42.71 11.42 6.23
N ARG A 335 42.72 10.10 6.48
CA ARG A 335 42.97 9.07 5.43
C ARG A 335 41.73 8.42 4.86
N THR A 336 40.61 8.43 5.57
CA THR A 336 39.37 7.78 5.12
C THR A 336 38.69 8.65 4.07
N GLU A 337 38.49 8.08 2.89
CA GLU A 337 37.78 8.67 1.77
C GLU A 337 36.77 7.66 1.20
N ASN A 338 35.78 8.17 0.48
CA ASN A 338 34.81 7.33 -0.22
C ASN A 338 35.51 6.48 -1.29
N TYR A 339 35.06 5.24 -1.47
CA TYR A 339 35.56 4.38 -2.53
C TYR A 339 34.81 4.66 -3.82
N LYS A 340 35.51 4.46 -4.94
CA LYS A 340 34.92 4.63 -6.26
C LYS A 340 33.77 3.64 -6.45
N SER A 341 32.58 4.16 -6.74
CA SER A 341 31.42 3.35 -7.11
C SER A 341 31.63 2.70 -8.48
N GLU A 342 30.95 1.59 -8.73
CA GLU A 342 30.88 1.03 -10.09
C GLU A 342 30.23 2.06 -11.03
N PRO A 343 30.74 2.21 -12.27
CA PRO A 343 30.15 3.10 -13.26
C PRO A 343 28.68 2.76 -13.50
N ASN A 344 27.82 3.78 -13.46
CA ASN A 344 26.40 3.64 -13.71
C ASN A 344 25.88 4.89 -14.44
N ASP A 345 25.51 4.71 -15.71
CA ASP A 345 25.01 5.76 -16.59
C ASP A 345 23.47 5.75 -16.72
N GLU A 346 22.77 5.24 -15.71
CA GLU A 346 21.31 5.21 -15.68
C GLU A 346 20.68 6.61 -15.78
N VAL A 347 19.54 6.67 -16.47
CA VAL A 347 18.64 7.82 -16.50
C VAL A 347 17.28 7.32 -15.99
N PRO A 348 17.00 7.45 -14.69
CA PRO A 348 15.74 6.97 -14.13
C PRO A 348 14.54 7.75 -14.69
N ILE A 349 13.39 7.08 -14.80
CA ILE A 349 12.10 7.75 -15.01
C ILE A 349 11.88 8.65 -13.79
N ARG A 350 11.70 9.95 -14.03
CA ARG A 350 11.38 10.98 -13.03
C ARG A 350 9.88 11.17 -12.88
N LYS A 351 9.15 11.13 -13.99
CA LYS A 351 7.70 11.33 -14.04
C LYS A 351 7.06 10.42 -15.08
N ILE A 352 5.87 9.93 -14.76
CA ILE A 352 4.95 9.32 -15.73
C ILE A 352 3.76 10.26 -15.86
N GLU A 353 3.58 10.85 -17.04
CA GLU A 353 2.47 11.74 -17.34
C GLU A 353 1.34 10.96 -18.00
N LEU A 354 0.20 10.89 -17.32
CA LEU A 354 -0.99 10.18 -17.78
C LEU A 354 -1.93 11.10 -18.54
N THR A 355 -2.50 10.60 -19.63
CA THR A 355 -3.53 11.30 -20.41
C THR A 355 -4.69 10.35 -20.66
N CYS A 356 -5.87 10.69 -20.14
CA CYS A 356 -7.11 9.98 -20.45
C CYS A 356 -7.72 10.53 -21.74
N HIS A 357 -8.00 9.64 -22.69
CA HIS A 357 -8.67 9.97 -23.94
C HIS A 357 -10.17 9.73 -23.77
N GLY A 358 -10.92 10.79 -23.46
CA GLY A 358 -12.36 10.73 -23.23
C GLY A 358 -12.75 11.13 -21.80
N THR A 359 -13.83 10.55 -21.30
CA THR A 359 -14.35 10.79 -19.94
C THR A 359 -13.64 9.91 -18.89
N ARG A 360 -13.53 10.43 -17.66
CA ARG A 360 -13.12 9.66 -16.47
C ARG A 360 -14.31 9.15 -15.65
N HIS A 361 -15.52 9.50 -16.05
CA HIS A 361 -16.77 8.92 -15.56
C HIS A 361 -17.24 7.87 -16.57
N LEU A 362 -17.21 6.59 -16.18
CA LEU A 362 -17.60 5.46 -17.01
C LEU A 362 -19.02 5.04 -16.67
N ASP A 363 -19.85 4.87 -17.69
CA ASP A 363 -21.25 4.48 -17.56
C ASP A 363 -21.64 3.49 -18.66
N ARG A 364 -22.93 3.18 -18.79
CA ARG A 364 -23.41 2.25 -19.83
C ARG A 364 -23.24 2.78 -21.26
N GLU A 365 -23.14 4.10 -21.45
CA GLU A 365 -22.90 4.72 -22.75
C GLU A 365 -21.41 4.76 -23.09
N ASN A 366 -20.57 4.96 -22.08
CA ASN A 366 -19.11 5.06 -22.18
C ASN A 366 -18.45 4.07 -21.20
N PRO A 367 -18.52 2.74 -21.47
CA PRO A 367 -18.09 1.71 -20.52
C PRO A 367 -16.57 1.56 -20.42
N THR A 368 -15.82 2.20 -21.33
CA THR A 368 -14.37 2.08 -21.42
C THR A 368 -13.70 3.44 -21.59
N ALA A 369 -12.47 3.54 -21.12
CA ALA A 369 -11.59 4.68 -21.37
C ALA A 369 -10.19 4.22 -21.73
N ARG A 370 -9.56 4.92 -22.67
CA ARG A 370 -8.16 4.70 -23.07
C ARG A 370 -7.27 5.70 -22.37
N VAL A 371 -6.18 5.25 -21.76
CA VAL A 371 -5.21 6.09 -21.08
C VAL A 371 -3.82 5.82 -21.64
N THR A 372 -3.05 6.87 -21.89
CA THR A 372 -1.65 6.79 -22.33
C THR A 372 -0.71 7.37 -21.29
N ALA A 373 0.46 6.76 -21.13
CA ALA A 373 1.56 7.21 -20.29
C ALA A 373 2.71 7.76 -21.15
N ARG A 374 3.23 8.92 -20.77
CA ARG A 374 4.48 9.47 -21.28
C ARG A 374 5.54 9.41 -20.19
N LEU A 375 6.63 8.70 -20.48
CA LEU A 375 7.78 8.57 -19.57
C LEU A 375 8.70 9.77 -19.74
N LEU A 376 9.08 10.39 -18.62
CA LEU A 376 9.95 11.57 -18.57
C LEU A 376 11.14 11.30 -17.62
N PRO A 377 12.37 11.65 -18.03
CA PRO A 377 12.72 12.28 -19.30
C PRO A 377 12.61 11.27 -20.47
N GLY A 378 12.47 11.78 -21.70
CA GLY A 378 12.26 10.93 -22.89
C GLY A 378 13.44 10.02 -23.25
N ASN A 379 14.60 10.22 -22.62
CA ASN A 379 15.80 9.39 -22.73
C ASN A 379 16.01 8.48 -21.50
N ALA A 380 14.97 8.24 -20.70
CA ALA A 380 15.06 7.33 -19.56
C ALA A 380 15.57 5.94 -20.01
N THR A 381 16.46 5.36 -19.21
CA THR A 381 17.04 4.02 -19.47
C THR A 381 16.07 2.89 -19.14
N TYR A 382 15.02 3.18 -18.37
CA TYR A 382 13.96 2.23 -18.02
C TYR A 382 12.68 2.61 -18.76
N ASP A 383 11.93 1.59 -19.17
CA ASP A 383 10.64 1.70 -19.86
C ASP A 383 9.55 0.79 -19.24
N GLU A 384 9.92 -0.05 -18.29
CA GLU A 384 8.99 -0.95 -17.58
C GLU A 384 8.04 -0.16 -16.68
N ILE A 385 6.75 -0.26 -17.00
CA ILE A 385 5.65 0.27 -16.21
C ILE A 385 4.56 -0.76 -15.98
N GLU A 386 3.83 -0.62 -14.88
CA GLU A 386 2.73 -1.51 -14.49
C GLU A 386 1.47 -0.68 -14.26
N TRP A 387 0.33 -1.18 -14.74
CA TRP A 387 -0.97 -0.51 -14.63
C TRP A 387 -1.93 -1.32 -13.75
N LYS A 388 -2.72 -0.64 -12.94
CA LYS A 388 -3.73 -1.27 -12.09
C LYS A 388 -4.83 -0.31 -11.68
N ALA A 389 -6.02 -0.85 -11.43
CA ALA A 389 -7.09 -0.14 -10.76
C ALA A 389 -6.96 -0.36 -9.25
N VAL A 390 -6.88 0.72 -8.48
CA VAL A 390 -6.79 0.66 -7.02
C VAL A 390 -7.85 1.55 -6.36
N THR A 391 -8.23 1.24 -5.13
CA THR A 391 -9.02 2.14 -4.29
C THR A 391 -8.22 3.38 -3.91
N VAL A 392 -8.87 4.37 -3.30
CA VAL A 392 -8.17 5.55 -2.74
C VAL A 392 -7.11 5.19 -1.67
N PHE A 393 -7.20 3.99 -1.08
CA PHE A 393 -6.23 3.46 -0.12
C PHE A 393 -5.05 2.73 -0.81
N GLY A 394 -5.02 2.68 -2.15
CA GLY A 394 -3.98 1.97 -2.91
C GLY A 394 -4.15 0.45 -2.98
N ILE A 395 -5.33 -0.08 -2.63
CA ILE A 395 -5.62 -1.52 -2.66
C ILE A 395 -6.21 -1.87 -4.03
N VAL A 396 -5.75 -2.94 -4.68
CA VAL A 396 -6.29 -3.37 -5.98
C VAL A 396 -7.79 -3.65 -5.87
N THR A 397 -8.56 -3.11 -6.82
CA THR A 397 -10.01 -3.26 -6.87
C THR A 397 -10.46 -4.01 -8.12
N ASN A 398 -11.58 -4.73 -8.02
CA ASN A 398 -12.18 -5.50 -9.12
C ASN A 398 -13.29 -4.73 -9.86
N ILE A 399 -13.62 -3.50 -9.44
CA ILE A 399 -14.69 -2.72 -10.09
C ILE A 399 -14.32 -2.24 -11.49
N ALA A 400 -13.03 -2.31 -11.85
CA ALA A 400 -12.53 -1.99 -13.18
C ALA A 400 -11.51 -3.03 -13.64
N LYS A 401 -11.60 -3.43 -14.90
CA LYS A 401 -10.58 -4.24 -15.58
C LYS A 401 -9.60 -3.30 -16.29
N VAL A 402 -8.30 -3.56 -16.14
CA VAL A 402 -7.24 -2.81 -16.82
C VAL A 402 -6.49 -3.73 -17.78
N GLU A 403 -6.53 -3.41 -19.06
CA GLU A 403 -5.80 -4.12 -20.11
C GLU A 403 -4.66 -3.23 -20.62
N ALA A 404 -3.42 -3.62 -20.31
CA ALA A 404 -2.24 -2.82 -20.59
C ALA A 404 -1.51 -3.29 -21.86
N TYR A 405 -1.05 -2.33 -22.65
CA TYR A 405 -0.28 -2.48 -23.88
C TYR A 405 0.94 -1.56 -23.84
N GLY A 406 1.87 -1.83 -22.91
CA GLY A 406 3.03 -0.98 -22.66
C GLY A 406 2.61 0.38 -22.08
N THR A 407 2.82 1.46 -22.83
CA THR A 407 2.46 2.84 -22.45
C THR A 407 0.99 3.20 -22.66
N GLU A 408 0.16 2.24 -23.08
CA GLU A 408 -1.28 2.43 -23.21
C GLU A 408 -2.02 1.44 -22.31
N ALA A 409 -3.15 1.86 -21.74
CA ALA A 409 -4.06 1.01 -21.01
C ALA A 409 -5.51 1.30 -21.40
N VAL A 410 -6.30 0.24 -21.54
CA VAL A 410 -7.76 0.31 -21.69
C VAL A 410 -8.38 -0.09 -20.36
N VAL A 411 -9.19 0.81 -19.81
CA VAL A 411 -9.95 0.58 -18.58
C VAL A 411 -11.39 0.27 -18.95
N THR A 412 -11.95 -0.79 -18.38
CA THR A 412 -13.33 -1.23 -18.60
C THR A 412 -14.07 -1.29 -17.27
N ALA A 413 -15.26 -0.66 -17.22
CA ALA A 413 -16.14 -0.68 -16.06
C ALA A 413 -16.73 -2.08 -15.81
N LEU A 414 -16.66 -2.55 -14.56
CA LEU A 414 -17.24 -3.83 -14.11
C LEU A 414 -18.22 -3.68 -12.94
N GLY A 415 -18.06 -2.64 -12.11
CA GLY A 415 -18.99 -2.31 -11.04
C GLY A 415 -18.89 -0.86 -10.60
N ASP A 416 -19.90 -0.41 -9.87
CA ASP A 416 -20.06 0.97 -9.45
C ASP A 416 -19.04 1.37 -8.36
N GLY A 417 -18.61 2.62 -8.41
CA GLY A 417 -17.74 3.23 -7.39
C GLY A 417 -16.59 4.04 -7.96
N GLU A 418 -15.78 4.59 -7.06
CA GLU A 418 -14.58 5.35 -7.40
C GLU A 418 -13.34 4.48 -7.34
N PHE A 419 -12.41 4.70 -8.28
CA PHE A 419 -11.08 4.10 -8.23
C PHE A 419 -10.01 5.08 -8.75
N ARG A 420 -8.75 4.71 -8.55
CA ARG A 420 -7.58 5.33 -9.15
C ARG A 420 -7.02 4.40 -10.19
N LEU A 421 -6.90 4.86 -11.43
CA LEU A 421 -6.02 4.19 -12.39
C LEU A 421 -4.60 4.59 -12.04
N ARG A 422 -3.81 3.63 -11.56
CA ARG A 422 -2.44 3.83 -11.14
C ARG A 422 -1.48 3.25 -12.17
N CYS A 423 -0.45 4.01 -12.49
CA CYS A 423 0.70 3.56 -13.26
C CYS A 423 1.97 3.74 -12.43
N ILE A 424 2.82 2.72 -12.39
CA ILE A 424 4.04 2.74 -11.58
C ILE A 424 5.27 2.41 -12.43
N ALA A 425 6.43 2.94 -12.03
CA ALA A 425 7.73 2.53 -12.54
C ALA A 425 8.67 2.18 -11.39
N ARG A 426 9.52 1.16 -11.60
CA ARG A 426 10.45 0.65 -10.58
C ARG A 426 11.88 1.16 -10.73
N ASN A 427 12.25 1.70 -11.90
CA ASN A 427 13.62 2.21 -12.16
C ASN A 427 14.73 1.22 -11.75
N GLY A 428 14.53 -0.07 -12.06
CA GLY A 428 15.46 -1.16 -11.74
C GLY A 428 15.44 -1.63 -10.27
N ARG A 429 14.55 -1.10 -9.41
CA ARG A 429 14.40 -1.54 -8.02
C ARG A 429 13.30 -2.59 -7.86
N LYS A 430 13.28 -3.25 -6.69
CA LYS A 430 12.22 -4.20 -6.33
C LYS A 430 10.89 -3.50 -6.09
N THR A 431 10.91 -2.35 -5.42
CA THR A 431 9.72 -1.55 -5.11
C THR A 431 9.54 -0.42 -6.13
N PRO A 432 8.29 0.00 -6.39
CA PRO A 432 8.00 1.21 -7.14
C PRO A 432 8.79 2.42 -6.64
N GLN A 433 9.15 3.31 -7.55
CA GLN A 433 9.83 4.57 -7.26
C GLN A 433 9.03 5.76 -7.79
N ILE A 434 8.29 5.55 -8.88
CA ILE A 434 7.35 6.52 -9.41
C ILE A 434 5.96 5.91 -9.29
N VAL A 435 5.05 6.66 -8.68
CA VAL A 435 3.62 6.35 -8.61
C VAL A 435 2.86 7.54 -9.18
N THR A 436 2.07 7.29 -10.22
CA THR A 436 1.21 8.29 -10.84
C THR A 436 -0.21 7.74 -10.93
N GLU A 437 -1.22 8.60 -10.83
CA GLU A 437 -2.60 8.15 -10.80
C GLU A 437 -3.57 9.19 -11.36
N LEU A 438 -4.70 8.69 -11.87
CA LEU A 438 -5.86 9.46 -12.31
C LEU A 438 -7.12 8.95 -11.62
N GLU A 439 -7.98 9.88 -11.21
CA GLU A 439 -9.28 9.60 -10.60
C GLU A 439 -10.31 9.16 -11.65
N PHE A 440 -11.03 8.06 -11.37
CA PHE A 440 -12.14 7.56 -12.19
C PHE A 440 -13.37 7.25 -11.31
N GLU A 441 -14.54 7.31 -11.92
CA GLU A 441 -15.83 6.95 -11.32
C GLU A 441 -16.59 6.03 -12.28
N ILE A 442 -17.28 5.02 -11.75
CA ILE A 442 -18.13 4.11 -12.52
C ILE A 442 -19.56 4.17 -11.99
N SER A 443 -20.55 4.22 -12.88
CA SER A 443 -21.96 4.16 -12.54
C SER A 443 -22.80 3.26 -13.48
N GLY A 444 -23.86 2.64 -12.95
CA GLY A 444 -24.83 1.84 -13.71
C GLY A 444 -24.47 0.36 -13.93
N PHE A 445 -23.39 -0.15 -13.33
CA PHE A 445 -22.95 -1.54 -13.41
C PHE A 445 -23.35 -2.40 -12.20
N GLY A 446 -23.72 -1.78 -11.07
CA GLY A 446 -24.06 -2.48 -9.83
C GLY A 446 -22.82 -2.94 -9.07
N THR A 447 -23.01 -3.83 -8.09
CA THR A 447 -21.92 -4.31 -7.23
C THR A 447 -21.20 -5.50 -7.86
N THR A 448 -19.87 -5.51 -7.83
CA THR A 448 -19.06 -6.67 -8.21
C THR A 448 -19.10 -7.76 -7.15
N VAL A 449 -18.79 -8.99 -7.55
CA VAL A 449 -18.48 -10.09 -6.62
C VAL A 449 -16.97 -10.26 -6.49
N THR A 450 -16.53 -10.67 -5.30
CA THR A 450 -15.12 -10.87 -4.97
C THR A 450 -14.84 -12.36 -4.83
N ASP A 451 -13.76 -12.82 -5.45
CA ASP A 451 -13.29 -14.20 -5.34
C ASP A 451 -12.57 -14.42 -3.99
N PRO A 452 -13.14 -15.19 -3.04
CA PRO A 452 -12.56 -15.40 -1.72
C PRO A 452 -11.37 -16.37 -1.72
N TYR A 453 -11.08 -17.01 -2.85
CA TYR A 453 -9.95 -17.92 -3.03
C TYR A 453 -8.67 -17.20 -3.41
N GLU A 454 -8.77 -15.96 -3.87
CA GLU A 454 -7.64 -15.03 -3.91
C GLU A 454 -7.51 -14.29 -2.58
N PHE A 455 -6.38 -13.60 -2.36
CA PHE A 455 -6.22 -12.82 -1.14
C PHE A 455 -7.12 -11.59 -1.14
N VAL A 456 -8.09 -11.57 -0.22
CA VAL A 456 -9.00 -10.44 -0.01
C VAL A 456 -8.45 -9.56 1.11
N SER A 457 -7.97 -8.38 0.73
CA SER A 457 -7.43 -7.39 1.67
C SER A 457 -8.51 -6.85 2.59
N ALA A 458 -8.21 -6.74 3.89
CA ALA A 458 -9.18 -6.29 4.87
C ALA A 458 -9.65 -4.85 4.63
N GLY A 459 -8.82 -4.01 4.03
CA GLY A 459 -9.19 -2.64 3.66
C GLY A 459 -10.23 -2.53 2.54
N LEU A 460 -10.63 -3.64 1.92
CA LEU A 460 -11.77 -3.72 0.98
C LEU A 460 -13.11 -4.00 1.68
N TYR A 461 -13.16 -3.97 3.02
CA TYR A 461 -14.40 -4.17 3.75
C TYR A 461 -15.49 -3.20 3.29
N ASN A 462 -16.72 -3.72 3.19
CA ASN A 462 -17.92 -2.99 2.77
C ASN A 462 -19.10 -3.25 3.72
N ALA A 463 -18.81 -3.84 4.87
CA ALA A 463 -19.71 -4.11 5.98
C ALA A 463 -18.91 -4.14 7.29
N GLY A 464 -19.56 -4.00 8.46
CA GLY A 464 -18.89 -4.12 9.75
C GLY A 464 -19.38 -3.12 10.81
N THR A 465 -18.74 -3.17 11.98
CA THR A 465 -19.00 -2.26 13.11
C THR A 465 -18.10 -1.03 13.08
N ALA A 466 -18.48 0.01 13.84
CA ALA A 466 -18.05 1.38 13.61
C ALA A 466 -16.87 1.83 14.51
N THR A 467 -15.63 1.37 14.27
CA THR A 467 -14.39 2.11 14.68
C THR A 467 -13.10 1.67 13.93
N LEU A 468 -13.18 1.10 12.73
CA LEU A 468 -12.00 0.57 12.02
C LEU A 468 -11.03 1.67 11.55
N ARG A 469 -9.72 1.43 11.69
CA ARG A 469 -8.65 2.32 11.17
C ARG A 469 -7.86 1.63 10.06
N SER A 470 -7.23 2.41 9.17
CA SER A 470 -6.31 1.85 8.16
C SER A 470 -5.13 1.16 8.86
N GLY A 471 -4.88 -0.09 8.51
CA GLY A 471 -3.75 -0.88 8.99
C GLY A 471 -2.58 -0.90 8.00
N LEU A 472 -1.57 -1.73 8.30
CA LEU A 472 -0.42 -1.97 7.44
C LEU A 472 -0.83 -2.78 6.20
N LEU A 473 -0.22 -2.49 5.04
CA LEU A 473 -0.31 -3.29 3.80
C LEU A 473 -1.75 -3.60 3.36
N GLY A 474 -2.62 -2.58 3.37
CA GLY A 474 -4.04 -2.74 3.05
C GLY A 474 -4.86 -3.47 4.11
N GLY A 475 -4.28 -3.74 5.29
CA GLY A 475 -4.99 -4.29 6.42
C GLY A 475 -5.89 -3.26 7.12
N VAL A 476 -6.56 -3.72 8.16
CA VAL A 476 -7.39 -2.90 9.05
C VAL A 476 -6.92 -3.09 10.48
N GLN A 477 -6.84 -1.98 11.22
CA GLN A 477 -6.59 -1.97 12.66
C GLN A 477 -7.93 -1.88 13.41
N ILE A 478 -8.09 -2.79 14.37
CA ILE A 478 -9.11 -2.72 15.42
C ILE A 478 -8.48 -1.94 16.59
N PRO A 479 -8.99 -0.75 16.96
CA PRO A 479 -8.27 0.13 17.89
C PRO A 479 -8.56 -0.16 19.38
N GLY A 480 -9.65 -0.88 19.67
CA GLY A 480 -10.17 -1.10 21.01
C GLY A 480 -9.99 -2.52 21.55
N ASP A 481 -10.42 -2.71 22.79
CA ASP A 481 -10.42 -4.01 23.46
C ASP A 481 -11.73 -4.79 23.18
N GLU A 482 -12.77 -4.08 22.74
CA GLU A 482 -14.06 -4.66 22.36
C GLU A 482 -13.99 -5.43 21.03
N MET A 483 -14.94 -6.35 20.85
CA MET A 483 -15.07 -7.12 19.62
C MET A 483 -15.60 -6.22 18.50
N GLU A 484 -14.79 -6.04 17.46
CA GLU A 484 -15.13 -5.27 16.27
C GLU A 484 -15.04 -6.16 15.03
N TYR A 485 -15.91 -5.91 14.06
CA TYR A 485 -16.12 -6.80 12.91
C TYR A 485 -15.79 -6.12 11.59
N VAL A 486 -14.93 -6.76 10.80
CA VAL A 486 -14.59 -6.40 9.42
C VAL A 486 -15.40 -7.28 8.47
N GLY A 487 -16.32 -6.70 7.71
CA GLY A 487 -17.30 -7.43 6.91
C GLY A 487 -17.16 -7.23 5.40
N PHE A 488 -17.47 -8.29 4.65
CA PHE A 488 -17.33 -8.39 3.21
C PHE A 488 -18.58 -9.01 2.60
N ARG A 489 -19.36 -8.19 1.89
CA ARG A 489 -20.52 -8.60 1.10
C ARG A 489 -20.08 -8.97 -0.32
N GLY A 490 -20.79 -9.91 -0.92
CA GLY A 490 -20.59 -10.28 -2.33
C GLY A 490 -19.38 -11.21 -2.55
N LEU A 491 -19.06 -12.08 -1.59
CA LEU A 491 -18.02 -13.11 -1.78
C LEU A 491 -18.61 -14.30 -2.53
N ASP A 492 -18.03 -14.67 -3.67
CA ASP A 492 -18.51 -15.78 -4.48
C ASP A 492 -17.68 -17.06 -4.24
N PHE A 493 -18.24 -17.97 -3.45
CA PHE A 493 -17.63 -19.26 -3.13
C PHE A 493 -17.90 -20.33 -4.21
N GLY A 494 -18.72 -20.04 -5.22
CA GLY A 494 -19.20 -21.06 -6.15
C GLY A 494 -20.06 -22.14 -5.47
N ASP A 495 -20.40 -23.19 -6.20
CA ASP A 495 -21.33 -24.24 -5.74
C ASP A 495 -20.75 -25.18 -4.67
N TYR A 496 -19.45 -25.48 -4.75
CA TYR A 496 -18.77 -26.38 -3.83
C TYR A 496 -18.32 -25.67 -2.56
N GLY A 497 -17.80 -24.46 -2.68
CA GLY A 497 -17.39 -23.67 -1.53
C GLY A 497 -16.18 -24.20 -0.76
N SER A 498 -15.92 -23.61 0.40
CA SER A 498 -14.78 -23.95 1.26
C SER A 498 -15.08 -23.75 2.74
N ASP A 499 -14.48 -24.59 3.59
CA ASP A 499 -14.52 -24.55 5.05
C ASP A 499 -13.15 -24.20 5.64
N GLU A 500 -12.13 -23.87 4.85
CA GLU A 500 -10.79 -23.57 5.35
C GLU A 500 -10.38 -22.14 4.98
N ILE A 501 -10.17 -21.31 6.00
CA ILE A 501 -9.83 -19.90 5.88
C ILE A 501 -8.48 -19.63 6.52
N THR A 502 -7.63 -18.87 5.83
CA THR A 502 -6.36 -18.37 6.37
C THR A 502 -6.46 -16.87 6.57
N ILE A 503 -6.17 -16.42 7.79
CA ILE A 503 -6.25 -15.01 8.22
C ILE A 503 -4.87 -14.57 8.75
N PRO A 504 -4.17 -13.65 8.05
CA PRO A 504 -2.98 -13.02 8.61
C PRO A 504 -3.34 -11.97 9.65
N ILE A 505 -2.91 -12.22 10.88
CA ILE A 505 -3.16 -11.35 12.04
C ILE A 505 -1.83 -10.86 12.59
N TYR A 506 -1.80 -9.60 13.03
CA TYR A 506 -0.70 -8.99 13.76
C TYR A 506 -1.23 -8.38 15.05
N HIS A 507 -0.66 -8.79 16.19
CA HIS A 507 -0.95 -8.28 17.52
C HIS A 507 0.36 -7.84 18.18
N LEU A 508 0.34 -6.68 18.85
CA LEU A 508 1.53 -6.12 19.51
C LEU A 508 1.82 -6.73 20.88
N GLY A 509 0.81 -7.33 21.52
CA GLY A 509 0.97 -8.05 22.77
C GLY A 509 1.28 -9.54 22.56
N ASP A 510 1.41 -10.25 23.68
CA ASP A 510 1.49 -11.72 23.70
C ASP A 510 0.19 -12.34 24.24
N ASP A 511 -0.85 -11.53 24.48
CA ASP A 511 -2.12 -12.01 25.02
C ASP A 511 -2.93 -12.76 23.95
N PRO A 512 -3.71 -13.78 24.34
CA PRO A 512 -4.63 -14.45 23.44
C PRO A 512 -5.68 -13.48 22.86
N VAL A 513 -5.87 -13.53 21.54
CA VAL A 513 -6.82 -12.67 20.82
C VAL A 513 -8.07 -13.49 20.49
N PRO A 514 -9.26 -13.10 20.96
CA PRO A 514 -10.50 -13.75 20.55
C PRO A 514 -10.80 -13.40 19.08
N VAL A 515 -11.16 -14.41 18.30
CA VAL A 515 -11.53 -14.27 16.88
C VAL A 515 -12.89 -14.92 16.64
N GLU A 516 -13.76 -14.22 15.93
CA GLU A 516 -15.06 -14.72 15.49
C GLU A 516 -15.17 -14.68 13.97
N ILE A 517 -15.83 -15.67 13.39
CA ILE A 517 -16.13 -15.73 11.96
C ILE A 517 -17.64 -15.92 11.81
N TRP A 518 -18.27 -14.99 11.11
CA TRP A 518 -19.71 -14.95 10.89
C TRP A 518 -20.02 -15.07 9.41
N GLU A 519 -21.09 -15.78 9.08
CA GLU A 519 -21.78 -15.65 7.80
C GLU A 519 -22.89 -14.61 7.99
N GLY A 520 -22.82 -13.50 7.25
CA GLY A 520 -23.60 -12.29 7.51
C GLY A 520 -22.85 -11.24 8.35
N VAL A 521 -23.53 -10.13 8.62
CA VAL A 521 -23.01 -9.06 9.49
C VAL A 521 -23.62 -9.22 10.88
N PRO A 522 -22.81 -9.33 11.94
CA PRO A 522 -23.33 -9.45 13.31
C PRO A 522 -24.36 -8.36 13.63
N GLY A 523 -25.52 -8.78 14.10
CA GLY A 523 -26.66 -7.90 14.40
C GLY A 523 -27.66 -7.71 13.25
N GLU A 524 -27.33 -8.10 12.02
CA GLU A 524 -28.30 -8.16 10.91
C GLU A 524 -29.12 -9.47 10.95
N GLU A 525 -30.33 -9.41 10.40
CA GLU A 525 -31.21 -10.59 10.30
C GLU A 525 -30.56 -11.67 9.43
N GLY A 526 -30.55 -12.91 9.93
CA GLY A 526 -29.96 -14.06 9.23
C GLY A 526 -28.44 -14.23 9.42
N ALA A 527 -27.78 -13.37 10.18
CA ALA A 527 -26.36 -13.56 10.50
C ALA A 527 -26.13 -14.71 11.48
N GLU A 528 -25.16 -15.59 11.18
CA GLU A 528 -24.83 -16.78 11.96
C GLU A 528 -23.34 -16.78 12.36
N LEU A 529 -23.06 -17.03 13.64
CA LEU A 529 -21.70 -17.26 14.13
C LEU A 529 -21.26 -18.67 13.71
N ILE A 530 -20.27 -18.74 12.82
CA ILE A 530 -19.77 -20.00 12.26
C ILE A 530 -18.64 -20.57 13.11
N LEU A 531 -17.72 -19.73 13.58
CA LEU A 531 -16.58 -20.15 14.38
C LEU A 531 -16.23 -19.10 15.43
N ARG A 532 -16.01 -19.55 16.67
CA ARG A 532 -15.34 -18.78 17.72
C ARG A 532 -14.05 -19.49 18.09
N THR A 533 -12.93 -18.77 18.02
CA THR A 533 -11.59 -19.32 18.22
C THR A 533 -10.66 -18.29 18.88
N ILE A 534 -9.41 -18.67 19.10
CA ILE A 534 -8.36 -17.82 19.67
C ILE A 534 -7.19 -17.81 18.70
N TYR A 535 -6.70 -16.61 18.39
CA TYR A 535 -5.38 -16.41 17.79
C TYR A 535 -4.36 -16.19 18.91
N HIS A 536 -3.27 -16.96 18.89
CA HIS A 536 -2.20 -16.83 19.88
C HIS A 536 -0.86 -17.24 19.28
N LYS A 537 -0.09 -16.26 18.83
CA LYS A 537 1.29 -16.41 18.38
C LYS A 537 2.18 -15.42 19.11
N LYS A 538 3.44 -15.79 19.30
CA LYS A 538 4.45 -14.88 19.83
C LYS A 538 4.54 -13.63 18.94
N CYS A 539 4.56 -12.46 19.56
CA CYS A 539 4.67 -11.20 18.82
C CYS A 539 5.96 -11.16 17.98
N ILE A 540 5.81 -10.83 16.70
CA ILE A 540 6.90 -10.39 15.83
C ILE A 540 6.55 -8.96 15.43
N TYR A 541 7.47 -8.02 15.70
CA TYR A 541 7.25 -6.60 15.52
C TYR A 541 6.68 -6.30 14.12
N ILE A 542 5.54 -5.61 14.06
CA ILE A 542 4.84 -5.16 12.84
C ILE A 542 4.69 -6.21 11.72
N THR A 543 4.58 -7.49 12.09
CA THR A 543 4.56 -8.60 11.11
C THR A 543 3.25 -9.39 11.20
N TYR A 544 2.53 -9.48 10.07
CA TYR A 544 1.38 -10.37 9.93
C TYR A 544 1.83 -11.83 9.94
N GLN A 545 1.19 -12.62 10.80
CA GLN A 545 1.41 -14.06 10.86
C GLN A 545 0.11 -14.76 10.47
N PRO A 546 0.09 -15.56 9.38
CA PRO A 546 -1.09 -16.29 8.94
C PRO A 546 -1.47 -17.36 9.96
N GLU A 547 -2.75 -17.48 10.27
CA GLU A 547 -3.33 -18.62 10.98
C GLU A 547 -4.47 -19.21 10.17
N THR A 548 -4.55 -20.54 10.12
CA THR A 548 -5.54 -21.26 9.31
C THR A 548 -6.56 -21.92 10.22
N TYR A 549 -7.83 -21.63 9.96
CA TYR A 549 -8.97 -22.13 10.71
C TYR A 549 -9.86 -22.99 9.82
N ARG A 550 -10.43 -24.04 10.42
CA ARG A 550 -11.43 -24.88 9.77
C ARG A 550 -12.81 -24.59 10.35
N LEU A 551 -13.73 -24.18 9.48
CA LEU A 551 -15.12 -23.90 9.78
C LEU A 551 -15.91 -25.22 9.94
N PRO A 552 -17.01 -25.24 10.72
CA PRO A 552 -17.84 -26.43 10.88
C PRO A 552 -18.59 -26.86 9.60
N ARG A 553 -18.74 -25.94 8.64
CA ARG A 553 -19.38 -26.18 7.34
C ARG A 553 -18.73 -25.31 6.26
N ARG A 554 -18.90 -25.73 5.00
CA ARG A 554 -18.47 -24.95 3.84
C ARG A 554 -19.37 -23.75 3.62
N LEU A 555 -18.77 -22.59 3.38
CA LEU A 555 -19.46 -21.44 2.82
C LEU A 555 -19.57 -21.65 1.31
N LYS A 556 -20.76 -21.42 0.73
CA LYS A 556 -21.11 -21.71 -0.66
C LYS A 556 -21.91 -20.56 -1.26
N GLY A 557 -21.91 -20.45 -2.59
CA GLY A 557 -22.60 -19.41 -3.33
C GLY A 557 -22.07 -18.02 -3.04
N ILE A 558 -22.88 -17.01 -3.36
CA ILE A 558 -22.58 -15.62 -3.02
C ILE A 558 -23.07 -15.35 -1.60
N THR A 559 -22.15 -15.01 -0.69
CA THR A 559 -22.49 -14.77 0.71
C THR A 559 -21.75 -13.55 1.28
N THR A 560 -22.05 -13.23 2.54
CA THR A 560 -21.38 -12.19 3.32
C THR A 560 -20.56 -12.85 4.42
N LEU A 561 -19.33 -12.39 4.64
CA LEU A 561 -18.45 -12.87 5.70
C LEU A 561 -18.09 -11.69 6.61
N SER A 562 -18.14 -11.89 7.94
CA SER A 562 -17.54 -10.93 8.88
C SER A 562 -16.50 -11.61 9.76
N ILE A 563 -15.34 -10.98 9.87
CA ILE A 563 -14.24 -11.40 10.75
C ILE A 563 -14.20 -10.45 11.93
N GLY A 564 -14.50 -10.97 13.12
CA GLY A 564 -14.45 -10.25 14.39
C GLY A 564 -13.14 -10.50 15.12
N ALA A 565 -12.55 -9.45 15.69
CA ALA A 565 -11.50 -9.61 16.69
C ALA A 565 -11.56 -8.53 17.77
N GLY A 566 -11.00 -8.84 18.95
CA GLY A 566 -10.81 -7.88 20.05
C GLY A 566 -9.33 -7.61 20.32
N ASN A 567 -9.04 -6.92 21.43
CA ASN A 567 -7.67 -6.73 21.94
C ASN A 567 -6.70 -6.04 20.95
N ARG A 568 -7.12 -4.96 20.29
CA ARG A 568 -6.23 -4.05 19.52
C ARG A 568 -5.35 -4.73 18.46
N VAL A 569 -5.95 -5.54 17.59
CA VAL A 569 -5.23 -6.29 16.54
C VAL A 569 -5.30 -5.63 15.16
N ASN A 570 -4.41 -6.07 14.28
CA ASN A 570 -4.47 -5.77 12.86
C ASN A 570 -4.80 -7.05 12.09
N ILE A 571 -5.76 -6.95 11.17
CA ILE A 571 -6.15 -8.02 10.25
C ILE A 571 -5.72 -7.57 8.85
N GLN A 572 -4.87 -8.36 8.19
CA GLN A 572 -4.41 -8.01 6.84
C GLN A 572 -5.51 -8.23 5.80
N GLY A 573 -6.32 -9.26 6.00
CA GLY A 573 -7.26 -9.81 5.03
C GLY A 573 -7.48 -11.29 5.30
N PHE A 574 -7.93 -12.01 4.28
CA PHE A 574 -8.10 -13.46 4.36
C PHE A 574 -7.99 -14.10 2.97
N ARG A 575 -7.89 -15.42 2.96
CA ARG A 575 -8.06 -16.26 1.77
C ARG A 575 -8.63 -17.60 2.17
N PHE A 576 -9.58 -18.11 1.39
CA PHE A 576 -10.08 -19.47 1.51
C PHE A 576 -9.29 -20.45 0.65
N THR A 577 -9.17 -21.69 1.11
CA THR A 577 -8.58 -22.76 0.30
C THR A 577 -9.55 -23.15 -0.81
N ARG A 578 -9.12 -23.03 -2.07
CA ARG A 578 -9.88 -23.54 -3.22
C ARG A 578 -9.75 -25.05 -3.29
N TYR A 579 -10.88 -25.75 -3.24
CA TYR A 579 -10.91 -27.19 -3.45
C TYR A 579 -11.23 -27.53 -4.89
N GLU A 580 -10.43 -28.40 -5.49
CA GLU A 580 -10.74 -28.98 -6.80
C GLU A 580 -11.86 -30.02 -6.63
N LYS A 581 -13.12 -29.57 -6.73
CA LYS A 581 -14.35 -30.37 -6.52
C LYS A 581 -14.26 -31.77 -7.14
N ALA A 582 -13.75 -31.85 -8.36
CA ALA A 582 -13.63 -33.10 -9.11
C ALA A 582 -12.84 -34.19 -8.38
N TYR A 583 -11.84 -33.80 -7.58
CA TYR A 583 -10.95 -34.71 -6.86
C TYR A 583 -11.28 -34.85 -5.37
N GLN A 584 -12.33 -34.18 -4.91
CA GLN A 584 -12.79 -34.32 -3.53
C GLN A 584 -13.63 -35.58 -3.36
N LYS A 585 -13.75 -36.02 -2.10
CA LYS A 585 -14.71 -37.05 -1.72
C LYS A 585 -16.10 -36.43 -1.72
N LEU A 586 -16.91 -36.77 -2.72
CA LEU A 586 -18.27 -36.26 -2.90
C LEU A 586 -19.28 -37.30 -2.46
N TYR A 587 -20.12 -36.94 -1.51
CA TYR A 587 -21.20 -37.81 -1.05
C TYR A 587 -22.33 -37.83 -2.08
N ALA A 588 -22.98 -38.99 -2.25
CA ALA A 588 -24.04 -39.16 -3.24
C ALA A 588 -25.22 -38.21 -2.97
N ALA A 589 -25.48 -37.91 -1.69
CA ALA A 589 -26.48 -36.94 -1.27
C ALA A 589 -26.14 -35.47 -1.65
N GLU A 590 -24.88 -35.16 -1.99
CA GLU A 590 -24.43 -33.83 -2.44
C GLU A 590 -24.58 -33.63 -3.96
N ASN A 591 -25.38 -34.47 -4.62
CA ASN A 591 -25.69 -34.32 -6.04
C ASN A 591 -26.31 -32.95 -6.33
N SER A 592 -25.99 -32.41 -7.51
CA SER A 592 -26.62 -31.21 -8.05
C SER A 592 -28.06 -31.48 -8.43
N ARG A 593 -28.34 -32.70 -8.91
CA ARG A 593 -29.68 -33.17 -9.23
C ARG A 593 -29.78 -34.68 -9.11
N ILE A 594 -30.92 -35.18 -8.67
CA ILE A 594 -31.28 -36.59 -8.70
C ILE A 594 -32.70 -36.76 -9.25
N TYR A 595 -32.89 -37.75 -10.12
CA TYR A 595 -34.20 -38.12 -10.65
C TYR A 595 -34.24 -39.61 -11.01
N GLY A 596 -35.43 -40.21 -11.01
CA GLY A 596 -35.64 -41.62 -11.35
C GLY A 596 -36.83 -42.25 -10.62
N ASP A 597 -37.04 -43.54 -10.83
CA ASP A 597 -38.28 -44.22 -10.42
C ASP A 597 -38.24 -44.69 -8.95
N SER A 598 -37.07 -45.01 -8.39
CA SER A 598 -36.93 -45.52 -7.01
C SER A 598 -35.58 -45.21 -6.38
N TYR A 599 -35.57 -44.35 -5.36
CA TYR A 599 -34.41 -44.08 -4.50
C TYR A 599 -34.86 -43.53 -3.14
N THR A 600 -33.97 -43.50 -2.14
CA THR A 600 -34.19 -42.91 -0.82
C THR A 600 -32.95 -42.13 -0.39
N LEU A 601 -33.11 -40.84 -0.09
CA LEU A 601 -32.02 -40.05 0.50
C LEU A 601 -31.82 -40.47 1.96
N ALA A 602 -30.58 -40.84 2.32
CA ALA A 602 -30.24 -41.40 3.63
C ALA A 602 -28.94 -40.79 4.16
N GLY A 603 -29.04 -39.61 4.78
CA GLY A 603 -27.89 -38.91 5.34
C GLY A 603 -26.88 -38.51 4.25
N ASP A 604 -25.71 -39.13 4.26
CA ASP A 604 -24.65 -38.92 3.27
C ASP A 604 -24.79 -39.81 2.02
N ALA A 605 -25.73 -40.76 2.02
CA ALA A 605 -25.94 -41.73 0.95
C ALA A 605 -27.26 -41.53 0.20
N VAL A 606 -27.34 -42.17 -0.96
CA VAL A 606 -28.57 -42.46 -1.69
C VAL A 606 -28.75 -43.97 -1.71
N GLU A 607 -29.76 -44.46 -0.99
CA GLU A 607 -30.05 -45.88 -0.84
C GLU A 607 -31.25 -46.30 -1.68
N LYS A 608 -31.42 -47.62 -1.84
CA LYS A 608 -32.50 -48.28 -2.60
C LYS A 608 -32.59 -47.77 -4.04
N ILE A 609 -31.42 -47.49 -4.64
CA ILE A 609 -31.33 -47.07 -6.03
C ILE A 609 -31.77 -48.23 -6.91
N GLY A 610 -32.96 -48.07 -7.48
CA GLY A 610 -33.62 -49.05 -8.34
C GLY A 610 -33.55 -48.65 -9.80
N ASN A 611 -34.70 -48.66 -10.49
CA ASN A 611 -34.76 -48.46 -11.93
C ASN A 611 -34.62 -46.99 -12.33
N ASN A 612 -33.79 -46.73 -13.35
CA ASN A 612 -33.64 -45.45 -14.05
C ASN A 612 -33.32 -44.26 -13.15
N VAL A 613 -32.40 -44.43 -12.20
CA VAL A 613 -31.97 -43.32 -11.34
C VAL A 613 -30.70 -42.71 -11.88
N THR A 614 -30.67 -41.38 -11.99
CA THR A 614 -29.47 -40.62 -12.35
C THR A 614 -29.16 -39.59 -11.26
N LEU A 615 -27.89 -39.56 -10.84
CA LEU A 615 -27.34 -38.52 -9.97
C LEU A 615 -26.38 -37.66 -10.79
N GLU A 616 -26.65 -36.36 -10.90
CA GLU A 616 -25.82 -35.40 -11.61
C GLU A 616 -24.96 -34.58 -10.65
N PHE A 617 -23.71 -34.34 -11.02
CA PHE A 617 -22.74 -33.49 -10.35
C PHE A 617 -22.20 -32.48 -11.36
N ASP A 618 -22.63 -31.23 -11.23
CA ASP A 618 -22.22 -30.14 -12.12
C ASP A 618 -20.81 -29.63 -11.78
N ASN A 619 -20.22 -28.82 -12.67
CA ASN A 619 -18.98 -28.06 -12.43
C ASN A 619 -17.78 -28.91 -11.93
N MET A 620 -17.59 -30.10 -12.48
CA MET A 620 -16.47 -30.98 -12.16
C MET A 620 -15.29 -30.63 -13.08
N ASP A 621 -14.36 -29.81 -12.59
CA ASP A 621 -13.16 -29.42 -13.32
C ASP A 621 -12.02 -30.43 -13.15
N PHE A 622 -11.70 -31.15 -14.23
CA PHE A 622 -10.62 -32.12 -14.27
C PHE A 622 -9.28 -31.52 -14.71
N GLY A 623 -9.21 -30.22 -15.03
CA GLY A 623 -7.99 -29.55 -15.50
C GLY A 623 -7.44 -30.19 -16.78
N GLY A 624 -6.16 -29.90 -17.09
CA GLY A 624 -5.49 -30.41 -18.31
C GLY A 624 -4.80 -31.77 -18.15
N THR A 625 -4.90 -32.42 -16.99
CA THR A 625 -4.28 -33.74 -16.74
C THR A 625 -5.31 -34.86 -16.57
N GLY A 626 -6.54 -34.49 -16.21
CA GLY A 626 -7.59 -35.44 -15.87
C GLY A 626 -7.29 -36.30 -14.64
N PHE A 627 -7.93 -37.47 -14.56
CA PHE A 627 -7.84 -38.41 -13.44
C PHE A 627 -7.20 -39.75 -13.85
N SER A 628 -6.62 -40.47 -12.89
CA SER A 628 -6.07 -41.81 -13.07
C SER A 628 -7.05 -42.93 -12.70
N LYS A 629 -7.92 -42.69 -11.72
CA LYS A 629 -8.93 -43.65 -11.27
C LYS A 629 -10.14 -43.00 -10.62
N LEU A 630 -11.24 -43.74 -10.58
CA LEU A 630 -12.44 -43.45 -9.82
C LEU A 630 -12.58 -44.43 -8.67
N VAL A 631 -12.86 -43.92 -7.47
CA VAL A 631 -13.26 -44.72 -6.32
C VAL A 631 -14.73 -44.49 -6.04
N ILE A 632 -15.52 -45.56 -5.97
CA ILE A 632 -16.93 -45.52 -5.56
C ILE A 632 -17.05 -46.28 -4.25
N CYS A 633 -17.67 -45.67 -3.25
CA CYS A 633 -18.11 -46.34 -2.05
C CYS A 633 -19.62 -46.58 -2.12
N GLY A 634 -20.01 -47.84 -2.10
CA GLY A 634 -21.40 -48.26 -2.16
C GLY A 634 -21.56 -49.71 -1.72
N ARG A 635 -22.80 -50.21 -1.75
CA ARG A 635 -23.06 -51.64 -1.64
C ARG A 635 -24.03 -52.12 -2.70
N SER A 636 -23.71 -53.25 -3.31
CA SER A 636 -24.56 -53.92 -4.30
C SER A 636 -25.23 -55.14 -3.67
N ARG A 637 -26.55 -55.28 -3.87
CA ARG A 637 -27.29 -56.50 -3.49
C ARG A 637 -27.42 -57.51 -4.64
N ASN A 638 -26.95 -57.13 -5.82
CA ASN A 638 -26.82 -58.01 -6.98
C ASN A 638 -25.40 -58.59 -7.02
N ASP A 639 -25.23 -59.75 -7.66
CA ASP A 639 -23.91 -60.35 -7.90
C ASP A 639 -22.94 -59.36 -8.55
N VAL A 640 -23.45 -58.59 -9.52
CA VAL A 640 -22.80 -57.44 -10.15
C VAL A 640 -23.85 -56.36 -10.42
N ASN A 641 -23.53 -55.09 -10.09
CA ASN A 641 -24.35 -53.93 -10.42
C ASN A 641 -23.58 -52.98 -11.34
N THR A 642 -24.14 -52.71 -12.52
CA THR A 642 -23.53 -51.84 -13.52
C THR A 642 -23.88 -50.37 -13.24
N VAL A 643 -22.89 -49.48 -13.30
CA VAL A 643 -23.07 -48.03 -13.16
C VAL A 643 -22.53 -47.34 -14.40
N HIS A 644 -23.39 -46.58 -15.07
CA HIS A 644 -23.02 -45.78 -16.24
C HIS A 644 -22.59 -44.40 -15.79
N ILE A 645 -21.39 -43.98 -16.16
CA ILE A 645 -20.79 -42.71 -15.78
C ILE A 645 -20.70 -41.85 -17.04
N HIS A 646 -21.48 -40.78 -17.05
CA HIS A 646 -21.55 -39.83 -18.15
C HIS A 646 -20.71 -38.61 -17.80
N PHE A 647 -19.76 -38.26 -18.67
CA PHE A 647 -19.02 -37.01 -18.63
C PHE A 647 -19.51 -36.11 -19.76
N VAL A 648 -20.25 -35.06 -19.42
CA VAL A 648 -20.92 -34.19 -20.38
C VAL A 648 -20.24 -32.81 -20.39
N SER A 649 -19.91 -32.32 -21.58
CA SER A 649 -19.51 -30.94 -21.86
C SER A 649 -20.42 -30.35 -22.94
N GLN A 650 -20.22 -29.08 -23.32
CA GLN A 650 -21.04 -28.42 -24.35
C GLN A 650 -20.97 -29.15 -25.71
N ASP A 651 -19.82 -29.75 -26.05
CA ASP A 651 -19.56 -30.32 -27.38
C ASP A 651 -19.43 -31.86 -27.39
N GLU A 652 -19.41 -32.50 -26.22
CA GLU A 652 -19.06 -33.92 -26.11
C GLU A 652 -19.73 -34.58 -24.89
N GLU A 653 -20.23 -35.80 -25.08
CA GLU A 653 -20.66 -36.72 -24.03
C GLU A 653 -19.86 -38.03 -24.13
N ILE A 654 -19.11 -38.35 -23.07
CA ILE A 654 -18.36 -39.59 -22.94
C ILE A 654 -19.07 -40.47 -21.92
N VAL A 655 -19.38 -41.72 -22.28
CA VAL A 655 -20.02 -42.68 -21.37
C VAL A 655 -19.06 -43.82 -21.09
N GLN A 656 -18.81 -44.08 -19.81
CA GLN A 656 -17.99 -45.19 -19.36
C GLN A 656 -18.77 -46.04 -18.34
N ILE A 657 -18.47 -47.33 -18.28
CA ILE A 657 -19.26 -48.28 -17.50
C ILE A 657 -18.35 -48.96 -16.48
N VAL A 658 -18.81 -49.04 -15.24
CA VAL A 658 -18.15 -49.81 -14.17
C VAL A 658 -19.09 -50.88 -13.62
N GLU A 659 -18.51 -51.99 -13.20
CA GLU A 659 -19.22 -53.12 -12.61
C GLU A 659 -18.85 -53.24 -11.13
N VAL A 660 -19.82 -52.93 -10.25
CA VAL A 660 -19.63 -53.01 -8.80
C VAL A 660 -20.06 -54.39 -8.32
N PRO A 661 -19.16 -55.21 -7.74
CA PRO A 661 -19.50 -56.55 -7.27
C PRO A 661 -20.39 -56.50 -6.01
N TYR A 662 -21.05 -57.62 -5.72
CA TYR A 662 -21.79 -57.83 -4.47
C TYR A 662 -20.99 -57.43 -3.22
N SER A 663 -21.66 -56.77 -2.27
CA SER A 663 -21.09 -56.48 -0.95
C SER A 663 -22.17 -56.37 0.13
N ASP A 664 -21.92 -57.01 1.30
CA ASP A 664 -22.85 -57.00 2.44
C ASP A 664 -22.98 -55.61 3.11
N GLY A 665 -22.01 -54.72 2.88
CA GLY A 665 -21.93 -53.39 3.46
C GLY A 665 -21.18 -52.42 2.55
N TYR A 666 -21.21 -51.13 2.91
CA TYR A 666 -20.52 -50.09 2.15
C TYR A 666 -19.02 -50.41 2.01
N MET A 667 -18.58 -50.63 0.78
CA MET A 667 -17.20 -50.96 0.44
C MET A 667 -16.67 -50.02 -0.64
N GLU A 668 -15.38 -49.71 -0.58
CA GLU A 668 -14.70 -48.95 -1.63
C GLU A 668 -14.32 -49.87 -2.79
N HIS A 669 -14.66 -49.45 -4.00
CA HIS A 669 -14.31 -50.12 -5.23
C HIS A 669 -13.54 -49.15 -6.12
N GLU A 670 -12.35 -49.56 -6.58
CA GLU A 670 -11.51 -48.75 -7.45
C GLU A 670 -11.67 -49.18 -8.91
N PHE A 671 -11.85 -48.20 -9.80
CA PHE A 671 -12.03 -48.40 -11.23
C PHE A 671 -11.02 -47.57 -12.00
N ARG A 672 -10.37 -48.20 -12.99
CA ARG A 672 -9.60 -47.48 -14.00
C ARG A 672 -10.54 -47.13 -15.14
N LEU A 673 -10.61 -45.84 -15.43
CA LEU A 673 -11.45 -45.23 -16.45
C LEU A 673 -10.55 -44.46 -17.41
N ASP A 674 -10.99 -44.29 -18.64
CA ASP A 674 -10.35 -43.37 -19.58
C ASP A 674 -10.48 -41.95 -19.03
N SER A 675 -9.36 -41.26 -18.89
CA SER A 675 -9.31 -39.93 -18.30
C SER A 675 -10.06 -38.91 -19.17
N VAL A 676 -10.71 -37.94 -18.53
CA VAL A 676 -11.29 -36.77 -19.22
C VAL A 676 -10.70 -35.48 -18.66
N GLU A 677 -10.67 -34.45 -19.48
CA GLU A 677 -10.09 -33.14 -19.16
C GLU A 677 -11.15 -32.04 -19.15
N GLY A 678 -10.81 -30.93 -18.48
CA GLY A 678 -11.61 -29.72 -18.42
C GLY A 678 -12.89 -29.82 -17.59
N MET A 679 -13.76 -28.83 -17.76
CA MET A 679 -15.03 -28.73 -17.04
C MET A 679 -16.07 -29.72 -17.59
N LYS A 680 -16.57 -30.60 -16.73
CA LYS A 680 -17.59 -31.61 -17.08
C LYS A 680 -18.75 -31.60 -16.08
N LYS A 681 -19.94 -31.97 -16.55
CA LYS A 681 -21.01 -32.51 -15.69
C LYS A 681 -20.82 -34.03 -15.61
N VAL A 682 -20.74 -34.58 -14.41
CA VAL A 682 -20.58 -36.02 -14.18
C VAL A 682 -21.91 -36.59 -13.72
N SER A 683 -22.43 -37.60 -14.40
CA SER A 683 -23.69 -38.25 -14.02
C SER A 683 -23.51 -39.75 -13.80
N PHE A 684 -24.04 -40.25 -12.69
CA PHE A 684 -24.09 -41.68 -12.38
C PHE A 684 -25.50 -42.21 -12.64
N THR A 685 -25.64 -43.02 -13.68
CA THR A 685 -26.92 -43.58 -14.14
C THR A 685 -27.00 -45.07 -13.81
N PHE A 686 -28.10 -45.44 -13.16
CA PHE A 686 -28.44 -46.78 -12.73
C PHE A 686 -29.63 -47.29 -13.55
N LEU A 687 -29.36 -48.25 -14.44
CA LEU A 687 -30.33 -48.80 -15.38
C LEU A 687 -31.30 -49.80 -14.73
N PRO A 688 -32.40 -50.19 -15.40
CA PRO A 688 -33.36 -51.15 -14.86
C PRO A 688 -32.72 -52.45 -14.38
N GLY A 689 -33.13 -52.92 -13.21
CA GLY A 689 -32.54 -54.09 -12.53
C GLY A 689 -31.44 -53.75 -11.52
N SER A 690 -31.06 -52.47 -11.40
CA SER A 690 -30.10 -52.04 -10.38
C SER A 690 -30.65 -52.22 -8.96
N SER A 691 -29.77 -52.60 -8.03
CA SER A 691 -30.05 -52.62 -6.59
C SER A 691 -28.81 -52.18 -5.83
N PHE A 692 -28.60 -50.86 -5.79
CA PHE A 692 -27.39 -50.25 -5.26
C PHE A 692 -27.68 -49.22 -4.18
N ASP A 693 -26.79 -49.15 -3.20
CA ASP A 693 -26.76 -48.06 -2.22
C ASP A 693 -25.45 -47.29 -2.44
N PHE A 694 -25.55 -46.04 -2.89
CA PHE A 694 -24.42 -45.20 -3.26
C PHE A 694 -24.09 -44.21 -2.14
N ARG A 695 -22.89 -44.28 -1.57
CA ARG A 695 -22.49 -43.40 -0.46
C ARG A 695 -21.67 -42.22 -0.91
N TRP A 696 -20.56 -42.45 -1.60
CA TRP A 696 -19.69 -41.37 -2.08
C TRP A 696 -18.81 -41.85 -3.22
N PHE A 697 -18.25 -40.91 -3.97
CA PHE A 697 -17.20 -41.19 -4.95
C PHE A 697 -16.07 -40.18 -4.87
N ARG A 698 -14.94 -40.50 -5.49
CA ARG A 698 -13.79 -39.61 -5.62
C ARG A 698 -12.98 -39.97 -6.85
N PHE A 699 -12.66 -38.99 -7.68
CA PHE A 699 -11.62 -39.14 -8.70
C PHE A 699 -10.25 -38.87 -8.09
N ILE A 700 -9.24 -39.61 -8.54
CA ILE A 700 -7.86 -39.50 -8.06
C ILE A 700 -6.98 -39.11 -9.24
N LYS A 701 -6.08 -38.14 -9.05
CA LYS A 701 -5.11 -37.71 -10.06
C LYS A 701 -4.12 -38.81 -10.43
#